data_AF-A0A2E2CSL5-F1
#
_entry.id   AF-A0A2E2CSL5-F1
#
_cell.length_a   1.000
_cell.length_b   1.000
_cell.length_c   1.000
_cell.angle_alpha   90.00
_cell.angle_beta   90.00
_cell.angle_gamma   90.00
#
_symmetry.space_group_name_H-M   'P 1'
#
loop_
_entity.id
_entity.type
_entity.pdbx_description
1 polymer ?
#
loop_
_entity_poly.entity_id
_entity_poly.type
_entity_poly.pdbx_seq_one_letter_code
_entity_poly.pdbx_strand_id
1 'polypeptide(L)'
;MNSDDTSRKESPPKEPRIIKLGNFASPKLTQEFFNRENPFDEGKSKNEILINPDSWPLEPNQNSEIEILENGLLELKVLQIGSTPGVKSKIPLTLESGDYTLTVVGFAEAESTFFPWVMDSNRVRLTPTVHITTQEEPVSVKFTIIERTEIVFGVLSHRQELGDRCYISSFHISRSSHIESHSSRGNFHSVIHQEFIPHQKTTLKKTISGTRVLSEPISTPGAYALVDVIPNSIITLHIKVSVVFPSLAFLYVADAVSGNELIKRNVIFESEEGYSSGKPTELYSSLDIPSGVSQIRAGILFSTVSEPKQHEMIIHNLELTRFHSLNDVVDESYVLSLKEDSQKYELCKRQGDRVNAKLTRWDAVDGNASPHFEDWSEYMEKPWSEMDKRLGRKSIDKPGAWGYLLSMKGIFEDAIDKGHDTIAVFDDDFIFSKSFDHGLSKIIEILSDNWEILYLGASQWLWDDVALSNLPYYVPDKNTNGSFSVIYKKAVFREIIRHIECMDSPFDAGPLRKVVMGSASDKSFVVYPNIVIANLEKTGIRDSRNQNEFSKRFGWDLSQFPPGFTKWSREPTILRDEIGQEKCSKDYFVTAVTTIDRKEYLQKFVESWKKTISPNVDCMLIIADDGSSDGTLEWICSEIDIGKCRLVVIKNDGLGIARQSNSIIDFVNKMDPIPSVIFMCNDDIRFLKRGWDNAYFSAIKSSNFDHLVYFNPDWKPATHQEGSPRFEGLLSSCTAREAMGCFYTITPDLIKKIGFFDEESFPVRGHSHVDYSLRACRVEANDSQFLYDIADSNEYIGMVMREGYRRTHRTLWIYPSEC
;
A
#
# COMPACT_ATOMS: atom_id res chain seq x y z
N MET A 1 -56.79 38.84 19.92
CA MET A 1 -57.76 38.75 18.81
C MET A 1 -57.19 37.75 17.81
N ASN A 2 -57.86 36.59 17.75
CA ASN A 2 -57.93 35.53 16.72
C ASN A 2 -56.63 35.07 16.04
N SER A 3 -56.09 33.88 16.32
CA SER A 3 -56.59 32.51 16.05
C SER A 3 -56.48 32.12 14.57
N ASP A 4 -55.56 31.24 14.25
CA ASP A 4 -55.93 30.00 13.57
C ASP A 4 -54.94 28.88 13.90
N ASP A 5 -55.51 27.87 14.55
CA ASP A 5 -54.93 26.66 15.08
C ASP A 5 -55.37 25.52 14.14
N THR A 6 -54.42 24.84 13.51
CA THR A 6 -54.67 23.55 12.87
C THR A 6 -53.61 22.54 13.28
N SER A 7 -53.87 21.93 14.44
CA SER A 7 -53.24 20.70 14.90
C SER A 7 -53.26 19.61 13.80
N ARG A 8 -52.12 19.29 13.21
CA ARG A 8 -51.93 18.04 12.46
C ARG A 8 -51.85 16.89 13.46
N LYS A 9 -52.89 16.05 13.48
CA LYS A 9 -52.83 14.72 14.11
C LYS A 9 -51.85 13.86 13.33
N GLU A 10 -50.69 13.60 13.92
CA GLU A 10 -49.79 12.54 13.43
C GLU A 10 -50.49 11.19 13.62
N SER A 11 -50.76 10.51 12.50
CA SER A 11 -51.14 9.10 12.50
C SER A 11 -49.95 8.27 12.99
N PRO A 12 -50.15 7.28 13.87
CA PRO A 12 -49.05 6.45 14.36
C PRO A 12 -48.37 5.71 13.19
N PRO A 13 -47.05 5.49 13.27
CA PRO A 13 -46.33 4.75 12.25
C PRO A 13 -46.94 3.35 12.10
N LYS A 14 -47.39 3.02 10.89
CA LYS A 14 -47.86 1.67 10.56
C LYS A 14 -46.65 0.74 10.63
N GLU A 15 -46.61 -0.13 11.63
CA GLU A 15 -45.69 -1.27 11.66
C GLU A 15 -45.85 -2.09 10.36
N PRO A 16 -44.75 -2.52 9.72
CA PRO A 16 -44.82 -3.43 8.58
C PRO A 16 -45.36 -4.78 9.06
N ARG A 17 -46.66 -5.03 8.83
CA ARG A 17 -47.25 -6.36 9.03
C ARG A 17 -46.73 -7.29 7.93
N ILE A 18 -45.85 -8.23 8.29
CA ILE A 18 -45.60 -9.42 7.48
C ILE A 18 -46.94 -10.18 7.40
N ILE A 19 -47.57 -10.13 6.23
CA ILE A 19 -48.81 -10.87 5.96
C ILE A 19 -48.46 -12.36 5.90
N LYS A 20 -49.31 -13.22 6.48
CA LYS A 20 -49.18 -14.68 6.35
C LYS A 20 -49.00 -15.03 4.88
N LEU A 21 -47.88 -15.67 4.55
CA LEU A 21 -47.65 -16.31 3.26
C LEU A 21 -48.87 -17.20 2.96
N GLY A 22 -49.44 -17.06 1.76
CA GLY A 22 -50.63 -17.81 1.33
C GLY A 22 -50.51 -19.31 1.61
N ASN A 23 -51.65 -19.98 1.73
CA ASN A 23 -51.71 -21.43 2.02
C ASN A 23 -50.87 -22.20 0.99
N PHE A 24 -49.70 -22.68 1.42
CA PHE A 24 -48.91 -23.66 0.67
C PHE A 24 -49.73 -24.94 0.60
N ALA A 25 -50.34 -25.21 -0.55
CA ALA A 25 -50.84 -26.54 -0.84
C ALA A 25 -49.64 -27.50 -0.77
N SER A 26 -49.71 -28.51 0.09
CA SER A 26 -48.75 -29.62 0.04
C SER A 26 -48.79 -30.19 -1.38
N PRO A 27 -47.72 -30.09 -2.17
CA PRO A 27 -47.75 -30.64 -3.50
C PRO A 27 -47.92 -32.16 -3.36
N LYS A 28 -48.95 -32.71 -4.02
CA LYS A 28 -49.02 -34.15 -4.27
C LYS A 28 -47.90 -34.48 -5.25
N LEU A 29 -46.69 -34.69 -4.73
CA LEU A 29 -45.53 -35.09 -5.52
C LEU A 29 -45.69 -36.56 -5.92
N THR A 30 -45.63 -36.83 -7.23
CA THR A 30 -45.44 -38.16 -7.78
C THR A 30 -44.04 -38.66 -7.40
N GLN A 31 -43.95 -39.92 -6.97
CA GLN A 31 -42.72 -40.57 -6.47
C GLN A 31 -41.52 -40.56 -7.43
N GLU A 32 -41.69 -40.20 -8.70
CA GLU A 32 -40.62 -40.28 -9.72
C GLU A 32 -39.52 -39.21 -9.59
N PHE A 33 -39.71 -38.13 -8.81
CA PHE A 33 -38.67 -37.09 -8.63
C PHE A 33 -37.80 -37.27 -7.38
N PHE A 34 -38.11 -38.22 -6.49
CA PHE A 34 -37.44 -38.38 -5.19
C PHE A 34 -36.05 -39.05 -5.22
N ASN A 35 -35.56 -39.45 -6.40
CA ASN A 35 -34.28 -40.15 -6.54
C ASN A 35 -33.13 -39.27 -7.10
N ARG A 36 -33.22 -37.94 -7.01
CA ARG A 36 -32.01 -37.11 -7.20
C ARG A 36 -31.27 -37.03 -5.87
N GLU A 37 -30.10 -37.67 -5.84
CA GLU A 37 -29.11 -37.60 -4.77
C GLU A 37 -28.81 -36.15 -4.38
N ASN A 38 -28.27 -35.95 -3.17
CA ASN A 38 -27.84 -34.65 -2.67
C ASN A 38 -27.01 -33.96 -3.78
N PRO A 39 -27.36 -32.74 -4.24
CA PRO A 39 -26.63 -32.08 -5.32
C PRO A 39 -25.16 -31.75 -4.97
N PHE A 40 -24.75 -31.96 -3.71
CA PHE A 40 -23.36 -31.92 -3.26
C PHE A 40 -22.66 -33.29 -3.24
N ASP A 41 -23.37 -34.39 -3.50
CA ASP A 41 -22.81 -35.73 -3.71
C ASP A 41 -22.66 -36.01 -5.22
N GLU A 42 -21.47 -36.50 -5.59
CA GLU A 42 -20.98 -36.84 -6.94
C GLU A 42 -20.36 -35.70 -7.79
N GLY A 43 -19.03 -35.57 -7.67
CA GLY A 43 -18.13 -35.35 -8.82
C GLY A 43 -17.99 -33.95 -9.41
N LYS A 44 -18.84 -32.96 -9.07
CA LYS A 44 -18.69 -31.56 -9.52
C LYS A 44 -18.96 -30.59 -8.38
N SER A 45 -17.98 -29.73 -8.07
CA SER A 45 -18.07 -28.61 -7.11
C SER A 45 -18.67 -28.98 -5.73
N LYS A 46 -17.84 -29.42 -4.79
CA LYS A 46 -18.31 -29.84 -3.44
C LYS A 46 -19.01 -28.75 -2.61
N ASN A 47 -18.94 -27.47 -3.02
CA ASN A 47 -19.35 -26.35 -2.18
C ASN A 47 -20.29 -25.34 -2.86
N GLU A 48 -20.68 -25.49 -4.13
CA GLU A 48 -21.56 -24.52 -4.80
C GLU A 48 -22.48 -25.18 -5.83
N ILE A 49 -23.75 -24.77 -5.82
CA ILE A 49 -24.79 -25.13 -6.80
C ILE A 49 -25.16 -23.87 -7.59
N LEU A 50 -24.88 -23.89 -8.90
CA LEU A 50 -25.41 -22.92 -9.87
C LEU A 50 -26.76 -23.41 -10.39
N ILE A 51 -27.76 -22.52 -10.37
CA ILE A 51 -29.11 -22.79 -10.82
C ILE A 51 -29.48 -21.73 -11.87
N ASN A 52 -29.55 -22.16 -13.13
CA ASN A 52 -30.02 -21.31 -14.22
C ASN A 52 -31.56 -21.40 -14.30
N PRO A 53 -32.28 -20.28 -14.45
CA PRO A 53 -33.74 -20.29 -14.47
C PRO A 53 -34.38 -21.18 -15.55
N ASP A 54 -33.72 -21.34 -16.70
CA ASP A 54 -34.15 -22.21 -17.81
C ASP A 54 -34.03 -23.71 -17.52
N SER A 55 -33.19 -24.07 -16.55
CA SER A 55 -32.83 -25.46 -16.23
C SER A 55 -33.50 -25.98 -14.96
N TRP A 56 -34.03 -25.10 -14.11
CA TRP A 56 -34.62 -25.45 -12.82
C TRP A 56 -36.10 -25.07 -12.76
N PRO A 57 -36.99 -25.96 -12.28
CA PRO A 57 -38.41 -25.65 -12.24
C PRO A 57 -38.70 -24.59 -11.17
N LEU A 58 -39.10 -23.40 -11.64
CA LEU A 58 -39.57 -22.27 -10.85
C LEU A 58 -41.08 -22.09 -11.03
N GLU A 59 -41.77 -21.57 -10.02
CA GLU A 59 -43.19 -21.24 -10.09
C GLU A 59 -43.50 -19.88 -9.45
N PRO A 60 -44.57 -19.20 -9.89
CA PRO A 60 -45.06 -18.00 -9.23
C PRO A 60 -45.32 -18.23 -7.73
N ASN A 61 -44.86 -17.30 -6.91
CA ASN A 61 -45.29 -17.21 -5.53
C ASN A 61 -46.43 -16.18 -5.44
N GLN A 62 -47.64 -16.66 -5.11
CA GLN A 62 -48.86 -15.84 -5.06
C GLN A 62 -49.19 -15.24 -6.44
N ASN A 63 -49.78 -14.03 -6.51
CA ASN A 63 -50.19 -13.43 -7.77
C ASN A 63 -49.02 -12.70 -8.45
N SER A 64 -48.24 -13.44 -9.24
CA SER A 64 -47.16 -12.96 -10.10
C SER A 64 -47.15 -13.74 -11.43
N GLU A 65 -46.57 -13.13 -12.45
CA GLU A 65 -46.25 -13.75 -13.73
C GLU A 65 -44.75 -14.03 -13.77
N ILE A 66 -44.36 -15.19 -14.31
CA ILE A 66 -42.96 -15.48 -14.63
C ILE A 66 -42.85 -15.94 -16.08
N GLU A 67 -41.83 -15.45 -16.78
CA GLU A 67 -41.52 -15.83 -18.17
C GLU A 67 -40.01 -16.00 -18.32
N ILE A 68 -39.59 -17.03 -19.05
CA ILE A 68 -38.18 -17.20 -19.42
C ILE A 68 -38.01 -16.64 -20.83
N LEU A 69 -37.22 -15.58 -20.93
CA LEU A 69 -36.95 -14.87 -22.18
C LEU A 69 -35.99 -15.67 -23.06
N GLU A 70 -35.93 -15.34 -24.36
CA GLU A 70 -35.07 -16.05 -25.33
C GLU A 70 -33.57 -16.04 -24.96
N ASN A 71 -33.13 -15.06 -24.17
CA ASN A 71 -31.75 -14.95 -23.68
C ASN A 71 -31.48 -15.73 -22.37
N GLY A 72 -32.46 -16.48 -21.86
CA GLY A 72 -32.35 -17.26 -20.63
C GLY A 72 -32.64 -16.49 -19.34
N LEU A 73 -32.90 -15.18 -19.40
CA LEU A 73 -33.33 -14.40 -18.23
C LEU A 73 -34.74 -14.79 -17.81
N LEU A 74 -34.95 -14.87 -16.51
CA LEU A 74 -36.28 -14.98 -15.92
C LEU A 74 -36.83 -13.57 -15.66
N GLU A 75 -37.91 -13.21 -16.35
CA GLU A 75 -38.74 -12.05 -16.01
C GLU A 75 -39.76 -12.45 -14.95
N LEU A 76 -39.73 -11.77 -13.80
CA LEU A 76 -40.73 -11.82 -12.75
C LEU A 76 -41.53 -10.51 -12.78
N LYS A 77 -42.85 -10.60 -12.94
CA LYS A 77 -43.76 -9.46 -12.96
C LYS A 77 -44.82 -9.56 -11.87
N VAL A 78 -45.00 -8.48 -11.13
CA VAL A 78 -45.88 -8.44 -9.96
C VAL A 78 -47.31 -8.08 -10.34
N LEU A 79 -48.29 -8.89 -9.91
CA LEU A 79 -49.72 -8.71 -10.19
C LEU A 79 -50.56 -8.42 -8.93
N GLN A 80 -49.93 -8.09 -7.80
CA GLN A 80 -50.64 -7.73 -6.57
C GLN A 80 -49.85 -6.70 -5.73
N ILE A 81 -50.57 -5.78 -5.09
CA ILE A 81 -50.01 -4.71 -4.24
C ILE A 81 -49.87 -5.17 -2.76
N GLY A 82 -50.65 -6.18 -2.36
CA GLY A 82 -50.62 -6.75 -1.00
C GLY A 82 -49.84 -8.07 -0.94
N SER A 83 -49.27 -8.38 0.22
CA SER A 83 -48.45 -9.59 0.48
C SER A 83 -47.10 -9.55 -0.25
N THR A 84 -46.42 -10.69 -0.40
CA THR A 84 -45.07 -10.79 -0.99
C THR A 84 -45.10 -11.68 -2.25
N PRO A 85 -45.63 -11.21 -3.39
CA PRO A 85 -45.58 -11.96 -4.65
C PRO A 85 -44.14 -12.10 -5.12
N GLY A 86 -43.87 -13.11 -5.95
CA GLY A 86 -42.52 -13.34 -6.45
C GLY A 86 -42.37 -14.61 -7.25
N VAL A 87 -41.18 -15.16 -7.25
CA VAL A 87 -40.87 -16.47 -7.80
C VAL A 87 -40.23 -17.34 -6.73
N LYS A 88 -40.50 -18.64 -6.76
CA LYS A 88 -39.87 -19.62 -5.87
C LYS A 88 -39.55 -20.91 -6.62
N SER A 89 -38.66 -21.71 -6.05
CA SER A 89 -38.41 -23.07 -6.53
C SER A 89 -39.67 -23.94 -6.38
N LYS A 90 -40.04 -24.63 -7.46
CA LYS A 90 -41.16 -25.58 -7.46
C LYS A 90 -40.78 -26.88 -6.76
N ILE A 91 -39.53 -27.28 -6.92
CA ILE A 91 -38.94 -28.43 -6.25
C ILE A 91 -38.04 -27.92 -5.12
N PRO A 92 -38.21 -28.40 -3.88
CA PRO A 92 -37.34 -28.04 -2.78
C PRO A 92 -35.92 -28.61 -2.98
N LEU A 93 -34.94 -27.95 -2.39
CA LEU A 93 -33.55 -28.38 -2.38
C LEU A 93 -33.20 -28.93 -0.99
N THR A 94 -32.71 -30.16 -0.91
CA THR A 94 -32.27 -30.75 0.37
C THR A 94 -30.86 -30.30 0.67
N LEU A 95 -30.67 -29.64 1.82
CA LEU A 95 -29.37 -29.20 2.32
C LEU A 95 -29.05 -29.91 3.64
N GLU A 96 -27.77 -30.22 3.84
CA GLU A 96 -27.25 -30.69 5.13
C GLU A 96 -27.10 -29.53 6.13
N SER A 97 -26.82 -29.82 7.40
CA SER A 97 -26.52 -28.76 8.37
C SER A 97 -25.27 -27.98 7.99
N GLY A 98 -25.32 -26.66 8.11
CA GLY A 98 -24.20 -25.77 7.81
C GLY A 98 -24.63 -24.34 7.51
N ASP A 99 -23.62 -23.50 7.25
CA ASP A 99 -23.81 -22.13 6.80
C ASP A 99 -23.79 -22.08 5.28
N TYR A 100 -24.71 -21.32 4.70
CA TYR A 100 -24.91 -21.20 3.27
C TYR A 100 -25.09 -19.73 2.86
N THR A 101 -24.79 -19.44 1.60
CA THR A 101 -25.07 -18.15 0.97
C THR A 101 -25.93 -18.39 -0.28
N LEU A 102 -27.07 -17.70 -0.37
CA LEU A 102 -27.84 -17.58 -1.61
C LEU A 102 -27.45 -16.28 -2.30
N THR A 103 -26.89 -16.37 -3.50
CA THR A 103 -26.63 -15.22 -4.38
C THR A 103 -27.58 -15.24 -5.56
N VAL A 104 -28.26 -14.12 -5.80
CA VAL A 104 -29.09 -13.92 -7.00
C VAL A 104 -28.40 -12.90 -7.88
N VAL A 105 -28.13 -13.25 -9.13
CA VAL A 105 -27.66 -12.30 -10.14
C VAL A 105 -28.87 -11.79 -10.90
N GLY A 106 -29.08 -10.48 -10.91
CA GLY A 106 -30.24 -9.87 -11.56
C GLY A 106 -30.37 -8.39 -11.27
N PHE A 107 -31.43 -7.78 -11.81
CA PHE A 107 -31.79 -6.37 -11.57
C PHE A 107 -33.31 -6.20 -11.49
N ALA A 108 -33.75 -5.11 -10.88
CA ALA A 108 -35.15 -4.73 -10.75
C ALA A 108 -35.44 -3.41 -11.50
N GLU A 109 -36.66 -3.22 -11.99
CA GLU A 109 -37.08 -1.91 -12.52
C GLU A 109 -37.34 -0.89 -11.39
N ALA A 110 -37.65 -1.39 -10.19
CA ALA A 110 -37.97 -0.59 -9.01
C ALA A 110 -36.99 -0.87 -7.87
N GLU A 111 -36.37 0.20 -7.35
CA GLU A 111 -35.50 0.11 -6.17
C GLU A 111 -36.27 -0.37 -4.94
N SER A 112 -35.60 -1.13 -4.09
CA SER A 112 -36.15 -1.57 -2.80
C SER A 112 -37.46 -2.38 -2.90
N THR A 113 -37.73 -3.01 -4.06
CA THR A 113 -38.91 -3.85 -4.26
C THR A 113 -38.59 -5.34 -4.08
N PHE A 114 -37.61 -5.88 -4.80
CA PHE A 114 -37.34 -7.32 -4.86
C PHE A 114 -36.19 -7.73 -3.93
N PHE A 115 -36.23 -8.94 -3.38
CA PHE A 115 -35.18 -9.46 -2.49
C PHE A 115 -35.06 -11.00 -2.58
N PRO A 116 -33.83 -11.57 -2.48
CA PRO A 116 -33.63 -13.01 -2.37
C PRO A 116 -34.17 -13.58 -1.06
N TRP A 117 -34.68 -14.80 -1.12
CA TRP A 117 -35.31 -15.44 0.03
C TRP A 117 -35.08 -16.96 0.06
N VAL A 118 -34.91 -17.50 1.28
CA VAL A 118 -34.89 -18.94 1.57
C VAL A 118 -35.82 -19.25 2.76
N MET A 119 -36.51 -20.38 2.69
CA MET A 119 -37.36 -20.92 3.75
C MET A 119 -37.17 -22.43 3.91
N ASP A 120 -37.20 -22.90 5.15
CA ASP A 120 -37.11 -24.32 5.48
C ASP A 120 -38.47 -25.05 5.39
N SER A 121 -38.44 -26.37 5.63
CA SER A 121 -39.62 -27.22 5.68
C SER A 121 -40.62 -26.86 6.78
N ASN A 122 -40.17 -26.19 7.85
CA ASN A 122 -40.98 -25.67 8.94
C ASN A 122 -41.62 -24.30 8.63
N ARG A 123 -41.43 -23.79 7.41
CA ARG A 123 -41.91 -22.49 6.94
C ARG A 123 -41.27 -21.31 7.66
N VAL A 124 -40.07 -21.50 8.21
CA VAL A 124 -39.26 -20.46 8.82
C VAL A 124 -38.40 -19.83 7.73
N ARG A 125 -38.45 -18.50 7.61
CA ARG A 125 -37.56 -17.75 6.73
C ARG A 125 -36.16 -17.74 7.32
N LEU A 126 -35.16 -18.08 6.51
CA LEU A 126 -33.77 -18.21 6.95
C LEU A 126 -32.87 -17.03 6.54
N THR A 127 -33.28 -16.19 5.58
CA THR A 127 -32.46 -15.09 5.05
C THR A 127 -32.93 -13.71 5.53
N PRO A 128 -32.02 -12.72 5.66
CA PRO A 128 -32.40 -11.31 5.82
C PRO A 128 -33.04 -10.75 4.54
N THR A 129 -33.60 -9.53 4.62
CA THR A 129 -34.09 -8.80 3.43
C THR A 129 -32.96 -7.92 2.91
N VAL A 130 -32.39 -8.28 1.77
CA VAL A 130 -31.44 -7.46 1.00
C VAL A 130 -32.01 -7.29 -0.40
N HIS A 131 -32.11 -6.05 -0.86
CA HIS A 131 -32.83 -5.76 -2.09
C HIS A 131 -31.97 -5.90 -3.35
N ILE A 132 -32.61 -6.35 -4.42
CA ILE A 132 -32.08 -6.34 -5.78
C ILE A 132 -32.10 -4.89 -6.29
N THR A 133 -30.96 -4.45 -6.83
CA THR A 133 -30.76 -3.07 -7.30
C THR A 133 -31.31 -2.89 -8.72
N THR A 134 -31.30 -1.66 -9.22
CA THR A 134 -31.71 -1.35 -10.61
C THR A 134 -30.63 -1.63 -11.65
N GLN A 135 -29.45 -2.07 -11.21
CA GLN A 135 -28.35 -2.50 -12.06
C GLN A 135 -28.15 -4.01 -11.91
N GLU A 136 -27.67 -4.69 -12.96
CA GLU A 136 -27.43 -6.13 -12.87
C GLU A 136 -26.23 -6.42 -11.98
N GLU A 137 -26.50 -6.89 -10.76
CA GLU A 137 -25.49 -7.16 -9.74
C GLU A 137 -25.83 -8.43 -8.96
N PRO A 138 -24.82 -9.15 -8.43
CA PRO A 138 -25.03 -10.24 -7.50
C PRO A 138 -25.49 -9.70 -6.14
N VAL A 139 -26.64 -10.17 -5.65
CA VAL A 139 -27.17 -9.90 -4.31
C VAL A 139 -27.14 -11.17 -3.47
N SER A 140 -26.31 -11.16 -2.43
CA SER A 140 -26.07 -12.31 -1.57
C SER A 140 -26.75 -12.17 -0.20
N VAL A 141 -27.40 -13.25 0.25
CA VAL A 141 -27.98 -13.37 1.60
C VAL A 141 -27.48 -14.65 2.27
N LYS A 142 -26.94 -14.54 3.47
CA LYS A 142 -26.49 -15.68 4.28
C LYS A 142 -27.67 -16.33 5.00
N PHE A 143 -27.61 -17.64 5.17
CA PHE A 143 -28.56 -18.41 5.98
C PHE A 143 -27.91 -19.67 6.57
N THR A 144 -28.43 -20.14 7.71
CA THR A 144 -27.91 -21.32 8.41
C THR A 144 -28.97 -22.42 8.45
N ILE A 145 -28.53 -23.65 8.20
CA ILE A 145 -29.33 -24.87 8.32
C ILE A 145 -28.86 -25.63 9.56
N ILE A 146 -29.75 -25.78 10.54
CA ILE A 146 -29.42 -26.40 11.84
C ILE A 146 -29.34 -27.92 11.71
N GLU A 147 -30.28 -28.50 10.98
CA GLU A 147 -30.37 -29.93 10.70
C GLU A 147 -30.77 -30.11 9.23
N ARG A 148 -30.45 -31.27 8.67
CA ARG A 148 -30.76 -31.60 7.28
C ARG A 148 -32.24 -31.32 6.99
N THR A 149 -32.52 -30.37 6.12
CA THR A 149 -33.89 -29.97 5.76
C THR A 149 -34.00 -29.70 4.27
N GLU A 150 -35.22 -29.83 3.76
CA GLU A 150 -35.62 -29.25 2.50
C GLU A 150 -35.75 -27.72 2.65
N ILE A 151 -35.28 -26.99 1.64
CA ILE A 151 -35.47 -25.55 1.51
C ILE A 151 -36.20 -25.20 0.22
N VAL A 152 -36.95 -24.11 0.25
CA VAL A 152 -37.48 -23.41 -0.92
C VAL A 152 -36.78 -22.06 -1.01
N PHE A 153 -36.30 -21.71 -2.20
CA PHE A 153 -35.60 -20.44 -2.44
C PHE A 153 -36.26 -19.67 -3.58
N GLY A 154 -35.96 -18.37 -3.69
CA GLY A 154 -36.45 -17.55 -4.79
C GLY A 154 -36.24 -16.06 -4.57
N VAL A 155 -37.02 -15.25 -5.28
CA VAL A 155 -37.07 -13.78 -5.16
C VAL A 155 -38.48 -13.36 -4.84
N LEU A 156 -38.66 -12.62 -3.76
CA LEU A 156 -39.94 -12.05 -3.35
C LEU A 156 -39.92 -10.54 -3.51
N SER A 157 -41.09 -9.92 -3.52
CA SER A 157 -41.24 -8.47 -3.50
C SER A 157 -41.94 -7.99 -2.23
N HIS A 158 -41.63 -6.76 -1.83
CA HIS A 158 -42.38 -5.97 -0.85
C HIS A 158 -42.32 -4.51 -1.28
N ARG A 159 -43.33 -3.71 -0.89
CA ARG A 159 -43.47 -2.31 -1.35
C ARG A 159 -43.66 -2.16 -2.86
N GLN A 160 -44.11 -3.23 -3.51
CA GLN A 160 -44.34 -3.32 -4.94
C GLN A 160 -45.54 -2.47 -5.41
N GLU A 161 -45.49 -2.07 -6.68
CA GLU A 161 -46.64 -1.63 -7.46
C GLU A 161 -47.10 -2.71 -8.45
N LEU A 162 -48.31 -2.55 -9.01
CA LEU A 162 -48.77 -3.45 -10.07
C LEU A 162 -47.93 -3.26 -11.32
N GLY A 163 -47.31 -4.33 -11.78
CA GLY A 163 -46.48 -4.34 -12.97
C GLY A 163 -44.99 -4.26 -12.71
N ASP A 164 -44.53 -4.05 -11.47
CA ASP A 164 -43.11 -4.06 -11.13
C ASP A 164 -42.42 -5.33 -11.62
N ARG A 165 -41.21 -5.17 -12.17
CA ARG A 165 -40.44 -6.25 -12.79
C ARG A 165 -39.08 -6.47 -12.14
N CYS A 166 -38.66 -7.73 -12.14
CA CYS A 166 -37.32 -8.17 -11.78
C CYS A 166 -36.83 -9.16 -12.83
N TYR A 167 -35.59 -9.01 -13.26
CA TYR A 167 -34.93 -9.87 -14.22
C TYR A 167 -33.82 -10.64 -13.52
N ILE A 168 -33.87 -11.96 -13.56
CA ILE A 168 -32.94 -12.83 -12.83
C ILE A 168 -32.16 -13.68 -13.83
N SER A 169 -30.84 -13.59 -13.79
CA SER A 169 -29.91 -14.34 -14.64
C SER A 169 -29.53 -15.68 -14.02
N SER A 170 -29.25 -15.74 -12.72
CA SER A 170 -28.91 -17.00 -12.04
C SER A 170 -29.15 -16.95 -10.53
N PHE A 171 -29.26 -18.15 -9.93
CA PHE A 171 -29.17 -18.35 -8.49
C PHE A 171 -27.93 -19.20 -8.18
N HIS A 172 -27.22 -18.85 -7.11
CA HIS A 172 -26.09 -19.62 -6.61
C HIS A 172 -26.33 -19.93 -5.14
N ILE A 173 -26.23 -21.21 -4.77
CA ILE A 173 -26.24 -21.63 -3.37
C ILE A 173 -24.89 -22.23 -3.06
N SER A 174 -24.09 -21.51 -2.28
CA SER A 174 -22.78 -21.99 -1.82
C SER A 174 -22.84 -22.39 -0.36
N ARG A 175 -22.25 -23.54 -0.04
CA ARG A 175 -21.97 -23.95 1.33
C ARG A 175 -20.72 -23.18 1.76
N SER A 176 -20.83 -22.42 2.84
CA SER A 176 -19.65 -21.88 3.52
C SER A 176 -18.89 -23.08 4.06
N SER A 177 -17.87 -23.52 3.31
CA SER A 177 -16.85 -24.34 3.92
C SER A 177 -16.20 -23.46 4.96
N HIS A 178 -16.48 -23.72 6.23
CA HIS A 178 -15.43 -23.63 7.24
C HIS A 178 -14.35 -24.61 6.76
N ILE A 179 -13.56 -24.18 5.77
CA ILE A 179 -12.16 -24.57 5.75
C ILE A 179 -11.77 -24.24 7.17
N GLU A 180 -11.31 -25.24 7.92
CA GLU A 180 -10.50 -24.96 9.09
C GLU A 180 -9.43 -24.02 8.56
N SER A 181 -9.69 -22.71 8.68
CA SER A 181 -8.65 -21.71 8.56
C SER A 181 -7.62 -22.29 9.49
N HIS A 182 -6.44 -22.61 8.98
CA HIS A 182 -5.29 -22.62 9.86
C HIS A 182 -5.39 -21.29 10.57
N SER A 183 -5.91 -21.33 11.80
CA SER A 183 -6.45 -20.17 12.45
C SER A 183 -5.22 -19.35 12.78
N SER A 184 -4.84 -18.45 11.87
CA SER A 184 -4.19 -17.24 12.29
C SER A 184 -5.10 -16.72 13.39
N ARG A 185 -4.58 -16.68 14.61
CA ARG A 185 -5.33 -16.15 15.75
C ARG A 185 -5.58 -14.63 15.59
N GLY A 186 -5.23 -14.08 14.44
CA GLY A 186 -5.39 -12.70 14.00
C GLY A 186 -6.04 -12.55 12.62
N ASN A 187 -6.28 -11.30 12.24
CA ASN A 187 -6.97 -10.81 11.04
C ASN A 187 -6.11 -10.90 9.75
N PHE A 188 -5.03 -11.67 9.76
CA PHE A 188 -4.31 -11.97 8.53
C PHE A 188 -5.18 -12.87 7.64
N HIS A 189 -5.34 -12.48 6.38
CA HIS A 189 -6.15 -13.20 5.41
C HIS A 189 -5.42 -13.27 4.07
N SER A 190 -5.08 -14.48 3.63
CA SER A 190 -4.52 -14.75 2.31
C SER A 190 -5.60 -15.38 1.45
N VAL A 191 -6.07 -14.65 0.43
CA VAL A 191 -7.20 -15.08 -0.39
C VAL A 191 -6.78 -16.24 -1.29
N ILE A 192 -7.39 -17.40 -1.07
CA ILE A 192 -7.17 -18.58 -1.91
C ILE A 192 -8.14 -18.62 -3.10
N HIS A 193 -7.81 -19.45 -4.10
CA HIS A 193 -8.61 -19.59 -5.33
C HIS A 193 -10.12 -19.75 -5.10
N GLN A 194 -10.52 -20.51 -4.08
CA GLN A 194 -11.92 -20.82 -3.80
C GLN A 194 -12.68 -19.66 -3.15
N GLU A 195 -11.97 -18.65 -2.64
CA GLU A 195 -12.56 -17.48 -2.00
C GLU A 195 -12.79 -16.34 -2.99
N PHE A 196 -12.18 -16.41 -4.19
CA PHE A 196 -12.45 -15.46 -5.25
C PHE A 196 -13.85 -15.70 -5.85
N ILE A 197 -14.64 -14.64 -5.84
CA ILE A 197 -15.94 -14.52 -6.47
C ILE A 197 -15.73 -13.89 -7.85
N PRO A 198 -16.14 -14.56 -8.95
CA PRO A 198 -16.10 -13.95 -10.27
C PRO A 198 -17.06 -12.75 -10.31
N HIS A 199 -16.59 -11.65 -10.87
CA HIS A 199 -17.41 -10.47 -11.11
C HIS A 199 -17.78 -10.38 -12.58
N GLN A 200 -19.09 -10.24 -12.86
CA GLN A 200 -19.66 -10.21 -14.21
C GLN A 200 -19.33 -11.48 -15.02
N LYS A 201 -19.07 -11.38 -16.32
CA LYS A 201 -18.74 -12.52 -17.19
C LYS A 201 -17.28 -12.98 -17.02
N THR A 202 -16.89 -13.25 -15.78
CA THR A 202 -15.53 -13.70 -15.45
C THR A 202 -15.50 -15.20 -15.17
N THR A 203 -14.51 -15.88 -15.74
CA THR A 203 -14.19 -17.27 -15.41
C THR A 203 -12.91 -17.32 -14.59
N LEU A 204 -12.93 -18.06 -13.49
CA LEU A 204 -11.78 -18.30 -12.64
C LEU A 204 -11.25 -19.72 -12.86
N LYS A 205 -9.92 -19.86 -12.95
CA LYS A 205 -9.26 -21.16 -13.06
C LYS A 205 -8.04 -21.22 -12.15
N LYS A 206 -7.99 -22.23 -11.28
CA LYS A 206 -6.79 -22.52 -10.48
C LYS A 206 -5.63 -22.91 -11.40
N THR A 207 -4.49 -22.29 -11.21
CA THR A 207 -3.22 -22.67 -11.84
C THR A 207 -2.17 -22.97 -10.78
N ILE A 208 -0.99 -23.43 -11.20
CA ILE A 208 0.17 -23.59 -10.30
C ILE A 208 0.65 -22.22 -9.80
N SER A 209 0.48 -21.18 -10.61
CA SER A 209 0.98 -19.83 -10.33
C SER A 209 -0.02 -18.94 -9.60
N GLY A 210 -1.27 -19.34 -9.41
CA GLY A 210 -2.30 -18.55 -8.74
C GLY A 210 -3.71 -18.78 -9.30
N THR A 211 -4.54 -17.75 -9.25
CA THR A 211 -5.88 -17.74 -9.86
C THR A 211 -5.83 -17.03 -11.21
N ARG A 212 -6.01 -17.79 -12.30
CA ARG A 212 -6.19 -17.21 -13.64
C ARG A 212 -7.60 -16.67 -13.77
N VAL A 213 -7.71 -15.42 -14.21
CA VAL A 213 -8.95 -14.67 -14.36
C VAL A 213 -9.11 -14.33 -15.84
N LEU A 214 -10.19 -14.79 -16.45
CA LEU A 214 -10.52 -14.56 -17.86
C LEU A 214 -11.88 -13.88 -17.97
N SER A 215 -11.99 -12.81 -18.77
CA SER A 215 -13.28 -12.16 -18.96
C SER A 215 -13.47 -11.56 -20.35
N GLU A 216 -14.73 -11.48 -20.79
CA GLU A 216 -15.13 -10.68 -21.95
C GLU A 216 -14.98 -9.18 -21.63
N PRO A 217 -14.67 -8.31 -22.61
CA PRO A 217 -14.53 -6.86 -22.41
C PRO A 217 -15.91 -6.19 -22.23
N ILE A 218 -16.60 -6.50 -21.14
CA ILE A 218 -17.94 -5.97 -20.83
C ILE A 218 -17.91 -5.40 -19.42
N SER A 219 -18.05 -4.07 -19.30
CA SER A 219 -17.99 -3.33 -18.03
C SER A 219 -16.64 -3.53 -17.30
N THR A 220 -16.59 -3.56 -15.96
CA THR A 220 -15.37 -3.71 -15.14
C THR A 220 -15.24 -5.12 -14.54
N PRO A 221 -15.07 -6.19 -15.34
CA PRO A 221 -15.10 -7.56 -14.86
C PRO A 221 -13.84 -7.91 -14.07
N GLY A 222 -13.85 -9.00 -13.31
CA GLY A 222 -12.65 -9.46 -12.62
C GLY A 222 -12.98 -10.41 -11.47
N ALA A 223 -12.19 -10.35 -10.40
CA ALA A 223 -12.37 -11.22 -9.25
C ALA A 223 -12.16 -10.45 -7.94
N TYR A 224 -13.01 -10.71 -6.95
CA TYR A 224 -12.84 -10.18 -5.59
C TYR A 224 -13.17 -11.26 -4.56
N ALA A 225 -12.74 -11.07 -3.32
CA ALA A 225 -13.14 -11.87 -2.17
C ALA A 225 -13.86 -10.99 -1.15
N LEU A 226 -14.72 -11.63 -0.33
CA LEU A 226 -15.32 -11.00 0.84
C LEU A 226 -14.39 -11.23 2.02
N VAL A 227 -13.87 -10.15 2.60
CA VAL A 227 -12.91 -10.20 3.71
C VAL A 227 -13.48 -9.45 4.89
N ASP A 228 -13.57 -10.12 6.03
CA ASP A 228 -13.98 -9.50 7.29
C ASP A 228 -12.87 -8.58 7.79
N VAL A 229 -13.26 -7.39 8.28
CA VAL A 229 -12.33 -6.34 8.73
C VAL A 229 -12.82 -5.72 10.03
N ILE A 230 -11.89 -5.14 10.80
CA ILE A 230 -12.22 -4.42 12.03
C ILE A 230 -12.59 -2.97 11.66
N PRO A 231 -13.79 -2.47 12.02
CA PRO A 231 -14.12 -1.06 11.84
C PRO A 231 -13.16 -0.13 12.59
N ASN A 232 -12.89 1.06 12.04
CA ASN A 232 -11.91 2.02 12.59
C ASN A 232 -10.49 1.44 12.73
N SER A 233 -10.09 0.59 11.79
CA SER A 233 -8.73 0.07 11.72
C SER A 233 -8.07 0.47 10.40
N ILE A 234 -6.77 0.32 10.33
CA ILE A 234 -6.04 0.39 9.06
C ILE A 234 -5.74 -1.05 8.66
N ILE A 235 -5.93 -1.37 7.38
CA ILE A 235 -5.45 -2.63 6.81
C ILE A 235 -4.29 -2.34 5.85
N THR A 236 -3.37 -3.29 5.74
CA THR A 236 -2.36 -3.34 4.68
C THR A 236 -2.71 -4.47 3.70
N LEU A 237 -2.39 -4.24 2.44
CA LEU A 237 -2.60 -5.18 1.35
C LEU A 237 -1.26 -5.48 0.68
N HIS A 238 -1.03 -6.75 0.37
CA HIS A 238 0.04 -7.19 -0.51
C HIS A 238 -0.57 -7.95 -1.69
N ILE A 239 -0.35 -7.41 -2.88
CA ILE A 239 -0.94 -7.92 -4.11
C ILE A 239 0.17 -8.25 -5.07
N LYS A 240 0.10 -9.44 -5.67
CA LYS A 240 0.97 -9.84 -6.77
C LYS A 240 0.12 -10.32 -7.93
N VAL A 241 0.21 -9.65 -9.07
CA VAL A 241 -0.61 -9.93 -10.24
C VAL A 241 0.20 -9.83 -11.52
N SER A 242 -0.08 -10.72 -12.47
CA SER A 242 0.40 -10.61 -13.85
C SER A 242 -0.79 -10.31 -14.76
N VAL A 243 -0.79 -9.15 -15.40
CA VAL A 243 -1.83 -8.76 -16.37
C VAL A 243 -1.32 -9.08 -17.78
N VAL A 244 -2.18 -9.60 -18.66
CA VAL A 244 -1.80 -9.96 -20.04
C VAL A 244 -2.21 -8.84 -20.98
N PHE A 245 -1.27 -8.42 -21.83
CA PHE A 245 -1.49 -7.37 -22.83
C PHE A 245 -2.61 -7.72 -23.81
N PRO A 246 -3.48 -6.76 -24.18
CA PRO A 246 -3.48 -5.34 -23.83
C PRO A 246 -4.37 -4.98 -22.62
N SER A 247 -4.63 -5.92 -21.70
CA SER A 247 -5.51 -5.67 -20.55
C SER A 247 -4.87 -4.67 -19.57
N LEU A 248 -5.73 -3.86 -18.96
CA LEU A 248 -5.42 -3.04 -17.79
C LEU A 248 -6.27 -3.53 -16.63
N ALA A 249 -5.72 -3.56 -15.42
CA ALA A 249 -6.45 -3.94 -14.22
C ALA A 249 -6.22 -2.93 -13.09
N PHE A 250 -7.10 -2.88 -12.10
CA PHE A 250 -6.96 -2.00 -10.94
C PHE A 250 -7.36 -2.71 -9.64
N LEU A 251 -6.77 -2.27 -8.53
CA LEU A 251 -7.14 -2.72 -7.20
C LEU A 251 -8.54 -2.21 -6.85
N TYR A 252 -9.43 -3.13 -6.51
CA TYR A 252 -10.79 -2.84 -6.09
C TYR A 252 -10.96 -3.15 -4.60
N VAL A 253 -11.34 -2.13 -3.83
CA VAL A 253 -11.74 -2.29 -2.42
C VAL A 253 -13.02 -1.50 -2.17
N ALA A 254 -14.07 -2.16 -1.72
CA ALA A 254 -15.37 -1.54 -1.42
C ALA A 254 -16.00 -2.13 -0.16
N ASP A 255 -16.88 -1.37 0.48
CA ASP A 255 -17.75 -1.90 1.53
C ASP A 255 -18.65 -3.01 0.94
N ALA A 256 -18.64 -4.20 1.57
CA ALA A 256 -19.43 -5.32 1.10
C ALA A 256 -20.95 -5.08 1.16
N VAL A 257 -21.40 -4.24 2.10
CA VAL A 257 -22.82 -3.95 2.35
C VAL A 257 -23.31 -2.82 1.46
N SER A 258 -22.69 -1.64 1.52
CA SER A 258 -23.15 -0.47 0.75
C SER A 258 -22.65 -0.45 -0.70
N GLY A 259 -21.59 -1.19 -1.03
CA GLY A 259 -20.93 -1.13 -2.34
C GLY A 259 -20.06 0.11 -2.54
N ASN A 260 -19.98 1.01 -1.57
CA ASN A 260 -19.16 2.21 -1.66
C ASN A 260 -17.67 1.85 -1.73
N GLU A 261 -16.97 2.37 -2.74
CA GLU A 261 -15.53 2.17 -2.89
C GLU A 261 -14.75 2.87 -1.76
N LEU A 262 -13.85 2.12 -1.12
CA LEU A 262 -12.98 2.61 -0.05
C LEU A 262 -11.63 3.11 -0.58
N ILE A 263 -11.28 2.72 -1.80
CA ILE A 263 -10.08 3.17 -2.51
C ILE A 263 -10.46 3.76 -3.86
N LYS A 264 -9.71 4.75 -4.32
CA LYS A 264 -9.85 5.25 -5.68
C LYS A 264 -9.25 4.24 -6.67
N ARG A 265 -9.84 4.15 -7.87
CA ARG A 265 -9.36 3.30 -8.98
C ARG A 265 -8.09 3.84 -9.66
N ASN A 266 -7.11 4.32 -8.90
CA ASN A 266 -5.87 4.91 -9.41
C ASN A 266 -4.64 4.00 -9.23
N VAL A 267 -4.84 2.81 -8.66
CA VAL A 267 -3.82 1.77 -8.55
C VAL A 267 -4.01 0.82 -9.72
N ILE A 268 -3.24 1.02 -10.79
CA ILE A 268 -3.37 0.30 -12.06
C ILE A 268 -2.23 -0.70 -12.20
N PHE A 269 -2.57 -1.89 -12.68
CA PHE A 269 -1.64 -2.94 -13.10
C PHE A 269 -1.70 -3.01 -14.62
N GLU A 270 -0.56 -2.75 -15.25
CA GLU A 270 -0.43 -2.72 -16.70
C GLU A 270 0.55 -3.79 -17.18
N SER A 271 0.47 -4.13 -18.45
CA SER A 271 1.35 -5.08 -19.12
C SER A 271 2.05 -4.42 -20.29
N GLU A 272 3.34 -4.72 -20.48
CA GLU A 272 4.11 -4.20 -21.60
C GLU A 272 3.82 -4.96 -22.91
N GLU A 273 3.79 -4.24 -24.03
CA GLU A 273 3.60 -4.80 -25.36
C GLU A 273 4.77 -5.74 -25.73
N GLY A 274 4.46 -6.98 -26.18
CA GLY A 274 5.46 -7.97 -26.60
C GLY A 274 5.70 -9.14 -25.63
N TYR A 275 5.12 -9.12 -24.43
CA TYR A 275 5.19 -10.24 -23.48
C TYR A 275 3.89 -11.06 -23.45
N SER A 276 3.96 -12.35 -23.78
CA SER A 276 2.80 -13.26 -23.82
C SER A 276 2.29 -13.69 -22.43
N SER A 277 3.10 -13.51 -21.39
CA SER A 277 2.70 -13.59 -19.99
C SER A 277 3.27 -12.38 -19.28
N GLY A 278 2.43 -11.43 -18.85
CA GLY A 278 2.90 -10.23 -18.17
C GLY A 278 3.83 -10.59 -17.00
N LYS A 279 4.86 -9.78 -16.78
CA LYS A 279 5.74 -9.94 -15.62
C LYS A 279 4.91 -9.68 -14.34
N PRO A 280 5.04 -10.49 -13.28
CA PRO A 280 4.35 -10.21 -12.03
C PRO A 280 4.71 -8.83 -11.50
N THR A 281 3.68 -8.03 -11.22
CA THR A 281 3.79 -6.74 -10.55
C THR A 281 3.34 -6.91 -9.11
N GLU A 282 4.13 -6.39 -8.18
CA GLU A 282 3.83 -6.40 -6.76
C GLU A 282 3.44 -5.00 -6.29
N LEU A 283 2.46 -4.95 -5.39
CA LEU A 283 2.01 -3.73 -4.76
C LEU A 283 1.81 -3.97 -3.27
N TYR A 284 2.28 -3.01 -2.48
CA TYR A 284 1.94 -2.86 -1.07
C TYR A 284 1.11 -1.59 -0.91
N SER A 285 -0.04 -1.69 -0.24
CA SER A 285 -0.93 -0.54 -0.02
C SER A 285 -1.51 -0.61 1.40
N SER A 286 -2.01 0.51 1.90
CA SER A 286 -2.75 0.58 3.16
C SER A 286 -3.99 1.43 3.00
N LEU A 287 -5.06 1.11 3.73
CA LEU A 287 -6.30 1.89 3.71
C LEU A 287 -7.01 1.86 5.07
N ASP A 288 -7.68 2.97 5.38
CA ASP A 288 -8.53 3.11 6.55
C ASP A 288 -9.89 2.42 6.34
N ILE A 289 -10.32 1.66 7.34
CA ILE A 289 -11.63 1.02 7.41
C ILE A 289 -12.57 1.93 8.21
N PRO A 290 -13.65 2.46 7.59
CA PRO A 290 -14.62 3.31 8.30
C PRO A 290 -15.33 2.59 9.46
N SER A 291 -15.85 3.36 10.42
CA SER A 291 -16.54 2.87 11.62
C SER A 291 -17.73 1.94 11.38
N GLY A 292 -18.37 2.03 10.21
CA GLY A 292 -19.53 1.22 9.83
C GLY A 292 -19.21 0.00 8.98
N VAL A 293 -17.94 -0.21 8.61
CA VAL A 293 -17.54 -1.26 7.66
C VAL A 293 -16.87 -2.41 8.41
N SER A 294 -17.55 -3.55 8.47
CA SER A 294 -17.01 -4.78 9.08
C SER A 294 -16.65 -5.86 8.07
N GLN A 295 -16.95 -5.64 6.79
CA GLN A 295 -16.63 -6.55 5.70
C GLN A 295 -16.40 -5.76 4.42
N ILE A 296 -15.37 -6.12 3.66
CA ILE A 296 -15.03 -5.49 2.39
C ILE A 296 -15.04 -6.49 1.24
N ARG A 297 -15.27 -5.99 0.03
CA ARG A 297 -14.93 -6.66 -1.23
C ARG A 297 -13.52 -6.22 -1.59
N ALA A 298 -12.56 -7.14 -1.61
CA ALA A 298 -11.18 -6.85 -1.99
C ALA A 298 -10.75 -7.72 -3.18
N GLY A 299 -10.24 -7.11 -4.23
CA GLY A 299 -9.96 -7.84 -5.47
C GLY A 299 -9.23 -7.04 -6.52
N ILE A 300 -9.18 -7.61 -7.72
CA ILE A 300 -8.62 -6.96 -8.90
C ILE A 300 -9.68 -7.04 -10.00
N LEU A 301 -9.97 -5.88 -10.61
CA LEU A 301 -10.92 -5.75 -11.70
C LEU A 301 -10.21 -5.20 -12.94
N PHE A 302 -10.67 -5.57 -14.12
CA PHE A 302 -10.20 -5.03 -15.38
C PHE A 302 -10.78 -3.64 -15.63
N SER A 303 -9.96 -2.77 -16.23
CA SER A 303 -10.37 -1.46 -16.68
C SER A 303 -11.04 -1.55 -18.06
N THR A 304 -12.13 -0.81 -18.22
CA THR A 304 -12.83 -0.63 -19.50
C THR A 304 -12.04 0.18 -20.52
N VAL A 305 -10.95 0.84 -20.11
CA VAL A 305 -10.11 1.66 -21.01
C VAL A 305 -9.41 0.80 -22.05
N SER A 306 -9.06 -0.44 -21.69
CA SER A 306 -8.52 -1.43 -22.62
C SER A 306 -9.64 -2.25 -23.24
N GLU A 307 -9.65 -2.40 -24.56
CA GLU A 307 -10.64 -3.21 -25.30
C GLU A 307 -10.01 -4.45 -25.97
N PRO A 308 -9.40 -5.39 -25.21
CA PRO A 308 -8.92 -6.64 -25.78
C PRO A 308 -10.10 -7.52 -26.24
N LYS A 309 -9.83 -8.49 -27.11
CA LYS A 309 -10.82 -9.54 -27.43
C LYS A 309 -11.23 -10.34 -26.19
N GLN A 310 -10.33 -10.47 -25.22
CA GLN A 310 -10.54 -11.13 -23.95
C GLN A 310 -9.55 -10.55 -22.94
N HIS A 311 -10.03 -10.18 -21.76
CA HIS A 311 -9.18 -9.81 -20.64
C HIS A 311 -8.57 -11.05 -19.99
N GLU A 312 -7.30 -10.95 -19.61
CA GLU A 312 -6.61 -12.01 -18.89
C GLU A 312 -5.63 -11.46 -17.85
N MET A 313 -5.66 -12.06 -16.65
CA MET A 313 -4.64 -11.88 -15.62
C MET A 313 -4.46 -13.14 -14.78
N ILE A 314 -3.37 -13.19 -14.02
CA ILE A 314 -3.11 -14.19 -12.98
C ILE A 314 -2.92 -13.44 -11.66
N ILE A 315 -3.83 -13.63 -10.72
CA ILE A 315 -3.66 -13.18 -9.34
C ILE A 315 -2.80 -14.22 -8.64
N HIS A 316 -1.53 -13.90 -8.40
CA HIS A 316 -0.57 -14.77 -7.72
C HIS A 316 -0.78 -14.74 -6.21
N ASN A 317 -1.08 -13.56 -5.68
CA ASN A 317 -1.26 -13.34 -4.25
C ASN A 317 -2.18 -12.14 -4.00
N LEU A 318 -3.03 -12.27 -2.98
CA LEU A 318 -3.82 -11.18 -2.40
C LEU A 318 -3.87 -11.42 -0.89
N GLU A 319 -3.06 -10.69 -0.16
CA GLU A 319 -2.96 -10.76 1.30
C GLU A 319 -3.50 -9.46 1.90
N LEU A 320 -4.28 -9.61 2.96
CA LEU A 320 -4.81 -8.51 3.76
C LEU A 320 -4.44 -8.77 5.22
N THR A 321 -4.04 -7.73 5.93
CA THR A 321 -3.78 -7.82 7.37
C THR A 321 -4.08 -6.49 8.02
N ARG A 322 -4.52 -6.50 9.27
CA ARG A 322 -4.55 -5.27 10.08
C ARG A 322 -3.13 -4.70 10.17
N PHE A 323 -3.01 -3.39 10.01
CA PHE A 323 -1.77 -2.67 10.18
C PHE A 323 -1.36 -2.63 11.66
N HIS A 324 -0.10 -2.98 11.91
CA HIS A 324 0.61 -2.77 13.16
C HIS A 324 1.90 -2.03 12.84
N SER A 325 2.08 -0.84 13.41
CA SER A 325 3.38 -0.18 13.38
C SER A 325 4.31 -0.81 14.40
N LEU A 326 5.63 -0.63 14.22
CA LEU A 326 6.59 -1.09 15.23
C LEU A 326 6.29 -0.50 16.61
N ASN A 327 5.86 0.77 16.67
CA ASN A 327 5.53 1.46 17.92
C ASN A 327 4.27 0.89 18.61
N ASP A 328 3.42 0.16 17.89
CA ASP A 328 2.25 -0.51 18.49
C ASP A 328 2.66 -1.86 19.12
N VAL A 329 3.79 -2.42 18.69
CA VAL A 329 4.27 -3.75 19.08
C VAL A 329 5.26 -3.66 20.24
N VAL A 330 6.05 -2.59 20.32
CA VAL A 330 7.10 -2.42 21.34
C VAL A 330 6.91 -1.15 22.13
N ASP A 331 7.33 -1.18 23.40
CA ASP A 331 7.36 0.00 24.25
C ASP A 331 8.50 0.95 23.86
N GLU A 332 9.62 0.39 23.39
CA GLU A 332 10.81 1.15 23.00
C GLU A 332 11.60 0.41 21.90
N SER A 333 12.15 1.16 20.95
CA SER A 333 13.04 0.63 19.90
C SER A 333 14.42 1.23 20.01
N TYR A 334 15.39 0.46 20.50
CA TYR A 334 16.77 0.90 20.67
C TYR A 334 17.60 0.70 19.40
N VAL A 335 18.46 1.66 19.09
CA VAL A 335 19.52 1.53 18.08
C VAL A 335 20.88 1.63 18.78
N LEU A 336 21.65 0.56 18.74
CA LEU A 336 23.02 0.54 19.26
C LEU A 336 23.92 1.32 18.33
N SER A 337 24.47 2.43 18.81
CA SER A 337 25.45 3.21 18.06
C SER A 337 26.46 3.83 19.00
N LEU A 338 27.76 3.74 18.66
CA LEU A 338 28.82 4.40 19.43
C LEU A 338 28.54 5.91 19.49
N LYS A 339 28.86 6.56 20.61
CA LYS A 339 28.51 7.96 20.85
C LYS A 339 29.07 8.92 19.78
N GLU A 340 30.27 8.65 19.32
CA GLU A 340 30.96 9.35 18.23
C GLU A 340 30.31 9.14 16.86
N ASP A 341 29.62 8.02 16.64
CA ASP A 341 28.98 7.63 15.37
C ASP A 341 27.60 8.28 15.15
N SER A 342 27.45 9.54 15.56
CA SER A 342 26.20 10.31 15.42
C SER A 342 25.64 10.30 13.99
N GLN A 343 26.50 10.29 12.98
CA GLN A 343 26.08 10.25 11.57
C GLN A 343 25.43 8.92 11.17
N LYS A 344 25.89 7.79 11.73
CA LYS A 344 25.27 6.48 11.46
C LYS A 344 23.90 6.39 12.11
N TYR A 345 23.78 6.81 13.37
CA TYR A 345 22.48 6.85 14.05
C TYR A 345 21.46 7.72 13.31
N GLU A 346 21.89 8.84 12.75
CA GLU A 346 21.01 9.69 11.94
C GLU A 346 20.51 9.00 10.65
N LEU A 347 21.31 8.12 10.04
CA LEU A 347 20.83 7.28 8.94
C LEU A 347 19.81 6.26 9.43
N CYS A 348 20.05 5.63 10.59
CA CYS A 348 19.08 4.72 11.23
C CYS A 348 17.76 5.44 11.53
N LYS A 349 17.81 6.63 12.12
CA LYS A 349 16.63 7.45 12.40
C LYS A 349 15.80 7.70 11.16
N ARG A 350 16.45 8.08 10.04
CA ARG A 350 15.78 8.27 8.74
C ARG A 350 15.12 7.00 8.22
N GLN A 351 15.74 5.84 8.43
CA GLN A 351 15.10 4.57 8.10
C GLN A 351 13.88 4.32 8.97
N GLY A 352 13.96 4.60 10.26
CA GLY A 352 12.81 4.57 11.18
C GLY A 352 11.69 5.48 10.70
N ASP A 353 12.00 6.73 10.36
CA ASP A 353 11.02 7.72 9.88
C ASP A 353 10.27 7.23 8.62
N ARG A 354 10.95 6.50 7.72
CA ARG A 354 10.33 5.94 6.50
C ARG A 354 9.24 4.90 6.79
N VAL A 355 9.35 4.19 7.91
CA VAL A 355 8.39 3.16 8.36
C VAL A 355 7.63 3.60 9.61
N ASN A 356 7.65 4.91 9.92
CA ASN A 356 7.04 5.47 11.11
C ASN A 356 7.49 4.79 12.43
N ALA A 357 8.72 4.29 12.52
CA ALA A 357 9.29 3.71 13.72
C ALA A 357 10.08 4.77 14.51
N LYS A 358 9.71 4.97 15.78
CA LYS A 358 10.44 5.84 16.71
C LYS A 358 11.65 5.10 17.24
N LEU A 359 12.84 5.58 16.91
CA LEU A 359 14.09 4.94 17.29
C LEU A 359 14.84 5.74 18.34
N THR A 360 15.13 5.14 19.48
CA THR A 360 15.92 5.71 20.57
C THR A 360 17.37 5.26 20.46
N ARG A 361 18.30 6.22 20.47
CA ARG A 361 19.73 5.89 20.48
C ARG A 361 20.10 5.26 21.81
N TRP A 362 20.80 4.13 21.76
CA TRP A 362 21.60 3.65 22.88
C TRP A 362 23.07 3.99 22.63
N ASP A 363 23.68 4.76 23.53
CA ASP A 363 25.11 5.04 23.49
C ASP A 363 25.87 3.74 23.77
N ALA A 364 26.30 3.06 22.71
CA ALA A 364 26.96 1.77 22.81
C ALA A 364 28.31 1.89 23.51
N VAL A 365 28.66 0.84 24.26
CA VAL A 365 29.94 0.72 24.96
C VAL A 365 31.05 0.46 23.94
N ASP A 366 32.00 1.38 23.81
CA ASP A 366 33.22 1.14 23.04
C ASP A 366 34.14 0.18 23.81
N GLY A 367 34.26 -1.05 23.32
CA GLY A 367 35.16 -2.03 23.91
C GLY A 367 36.64 -1.70 23.74
N ASN A 368 37.01 -0.76 22.86
CA ASN A 368 38.39 -0.27 22.71
C ASN A 368 38.75 0.81 23.75
N ALA A 369 37.76 1.37 24.45
CA ALA A 369 37.98 2.36 25.49
C ALA A 369 38.25 1.69 26.85
N SER A 370 39.03 2.38 27.69
CA SER A 370 39.21 2.00 29.10
C SER A 370 37.92 2.31 29.88
N PRO A 371 37.51 1.47 30.86
CA PRO A 371 38.22 0.28 31.37
C PRO A 371 37.98 -1.01 30.56
N HIS A 372 37.04 -1.02 29.61
CA HIS A 372 36.57 -2.25 28.96
C HIS A 372 37.64 -2.97 28.14
N PHE A 373 38.57 -2.23 27.55
CA PHE A 373 39.71 -2.81 26.85
C PHE A 373 40.62 -3.62 27.80
N GLU A 374 40.78 -3.17 29.05
CA GLU A 374 41.57 -3.86 30.08
C GLU A 374 40.86 -5.15 30.51
N ASP A 375 39.54 -5.10 30.73
CA ASP A 375 38.72 -6.27 31.05
C ASP A 375 38.79 -7.34 29.94
N TRP A 376 38.68 -6.91 28.67
CA TRP A 376 38.81 -7.80 27.52
C TRP A 376 40.23 -8.39 27.40
N SER A 377 41.26 -7.58 27.67
CA SER A 377 42.65 -8.04 27.67
C SER A 377 42.88 -9.11 28.75
N GLU A 378 42.31 -8.93 29.95
CA GLU A 378 42.35 -9.96 31.00
C GLU A 378 41.64 -11.24 30.57
N TYR A 379 40.48 -11.14 29.91
CA TYR A 379 39.76 -12.28 29.35
C TYR A 379 40.61 -13.06 28.32
N MET A 380 41.40 -12.36 27.50
CA MET A 380 42.29 -12.98 26.51
C MET A 380 43.37 -13.86 27.17
N GLU A 381 43.85 -13.49 28.36
CA GLU A 381 44.85 -14.24 29.12
C GLU A 381 44.29 -15.46 29.88
N LYS A 382 42.96 -15.57 30.02
CA LYS A 382 42.34 -16.73 30.69
C LYS A 382 42.62 -18.04 29.91
N PRO A 383 42.62 -19.21 30.57
CA PRO A 383 42.69 -20.49 29.87
C PRO A 383 41.59 -20.66 28.81
N TRP A 384 41.87 -21.42 27.75
CA TRP A 384 40.88 -21.69 26.70
C TRP A 384 39.74 -22.57 27.21
N SER A 385 38.52 -22.12 26.99
CA SER A 385 37.31 -22.91 27.18
C SER A 385 37.23 -24.05 26.14
N GLU A 386 36.30 -24.99 26.34
CA GLU A 386 36.03 -26.02 25.32
C GLU A 386 35.57 -25.40 23.99
N MET A 387 34.82 -24.30 24.06
CA MET A 387 34.36 -23.60 22.86
C MET A 387 35.53 -22.93 22.14
N ASP A 388 36.47 -22.32 22.87
CA ASP A 388 37.67 -21.71 22.28
C ASP A 388 38.51 -22.75 21.53
N LYS A 389 38.69 -23.93 22.15
CA LYS A 389 39.40 -25.05 21.53
C LYS A 389 38.72 -25.52 20.24
N ARG A 390 37.39 -25.59 20.22
CA ARG A 390 36.61 -25.97 19.03
C ARG A 390 36.71 -24.92 17.92
N LEU A 391 36.75 -23.64 18.27
CA LEU A 391 36.88 -22.53 17.32
C LEU A 391 38.31 -22.30 16.83
N GLY A 392 39.31 -22.83 17.55
CA GLY A 392 40.73 -22.56 17.30
C GLY A 392 41.15 -21.13 17.66
N ARG A 393 40.31 -20.39 18.40
CA ARG A 393 40.52 -19.02 18.85
C ARG A 393 39.64 -18.74 20.06
N LYS A 394 39.93 -17.66 20.80
CA LYS A 394 39.03 -17.14 21.83
C LYS A 394 37.65 -16.82 21.23
N SER A 395 36.60 -17.13 21.96
CA SER A 395 35.21 -16.95 21.52
C SER A 395 34.88 -15.47 21.30
N ILE A 396 35.25 -14.61 22.27
CA ILE A 396 35.22 -13.14 22.16
C ILE A 396 36.61 -12.62 21.72
N ASP A 397 36.92 -12.73 20.44
CA ASP A 397 38.25 -12.41 19.88
C ASP A 397 38.47 -10.92 19.56
N LYS A 398 37.47 -10.07 19.78
CA LYS A 398 37.53 -8.63 19.51
C LYS A 398 37.00 -7.83 20.69
N PRO A 399 37.64 -6.70 21.05
CA PRO A 399 37.13 -5.80 22.09
C PRO A 399 35.73 -5.25 21.74
N GLY A 400 35.45 -4.97 20.46
CA GLY A 400 34.11 -4.55 20.04
C GLY A 400 33.00 -5.56 20.37
N ALA A 401 33.27 -6.87 20.32
CA ALA A 401 32.30 -7.89 20.73
C ALA A 401 32.09 -7.92 22.25
N TRP A 402 33.10 -7.53 23.03
CA TRP A 402 32.98 -7.32 24.47
C TRP A 402 32.10 -6.11 24.79
N GLY A 403 32.35 -4.97 24.12
CA GLY A 403 31.51 -3.77 24.23
C GLY A 403 30.06 -4.02 23.82
N TYR A 404 29.83 -4.84 22.79
CA TYR A 404 28.49 -5.24 22.37
C TYR A 404 27.72 -6.00 23.45
N LEU A 405 28.35 -6.95 24.15
CA LEU A 405 27.75 -7.67 25.29
C LEU A 405 27.32 -6.70 26.40
N LEU A 406 28.20 -5.77 26.77
CA LEU A 406 27.92 -4.77 27.80
C LEU A 406 26.79 -3.83 27.38
N SER A 407 26.76 -3.43 26.11
CA SER A 407 25.68 -2.60 25.55
C SER A 407 24.33 -3.30 25.62
N MET A 408 24.26 -4.56 25.18
CA MET A 408 23.04 -5.36 25.26
C MET A 408 22.59 -5.56 26.72
N LYS A 409 23.52 -5.81 27.64
CA LYS A 409 23.19 -5.90 29.08
C LYS A 409 22.54 -4.60 29.57
N GLY A 410 23.14 -3.45 29.26
CA GLY A 410 22.59 -2.15 29.64
C GLY A 410 21.20 -1.88 29.07
N ILE A 411 20.93 -2.27 27.82
CA ILE A 411 19.60 -2.14 27.22
C ILE A 411 18.56 -2.98 27.98
N PHE A 412 18.86 -4.24 28.29
CA PHE A 412 17.93 -5.08 29.03
C PHE A 412 17.72 -4.60 30.48
N GLU A 413 18.76 -4.06 31.13
CA GLU A 413 18.64 -3.43 32.46
C GLU A 413 17.75 -2.19 32.41
N ASP A 414 17.96 -1.28 31.44
CA ASP A 414 17.13 -0.09 31.23
C ASP A 414 15.66 -0.46 30.95
N ALA A 415 15.43 -1.48 30.12
CA ALA A 415 14.08 -1.98 29.84
C ALA A 415 13.39 -2.55 31.08
N ILE A 416 14.12 -3.26 31.94
CA ILE A 416 13.60 -3.74 33.24
C ILE A 416 13.27 -2.56 34.15
N ASP A 417 14.16 -1.58 34.25
CA ASP A 417 14.02 -0.42 35.14
C ASP A 417 12.84 0.48 34.73
N LYS A 418 12.60 0.63 33.42
CA LYS A 418 11.44 1.34 32.87
C LYS A 418 10.15 0.53 32.88
N GLY A 419 10.23 -0.76 33.21
CA GLY A 419 9.07 -1.66 33.22
C GLY A 419 8.51 -1.95 31.84
N HIS A 420 9.36 -1.96 30.80
CA HIS A 420 8.97 -2.33 29.45
C HIS A 420 8.63 -3.82 29.35
N ASP A 421 7.53 -4.12 28.67
CA ASP A 421 7.05 -5.46 28.39
C ASP A 421 7.67 -6.01 27.11
N THR A 422 7.89 -5.17 26.10
CA THR A 422 8.47 -5.54 24.81
C THR A 422 9.41 -4.45 24.30
N ILE A 423 10.60 -4.83 23.85
CA ILE A 423 11.56 -3.90 23.24
C ILE A 423 12.03 -4.42 21.88
N ALA A 424 12.29 -3.52 20.94
CA ALA A 424 13.02 -3.83 19.72
C ALA A 424 14.46 -3.32 19.85
N VAL A 425 15.41 -4.08 19.34
CA VAL A 425 16.83 -3.71 19.36
C VAL A 425 17.42 -3.88 17.97
N PHE A 426 18.09 -2.83 17.51
CA PHE A 426 18.72 -2.74 16.19
C PHE A 426 20.20 -2.36 16.32
N ASP A 427 21.05 -2.90 15.46
CA ASP A 427 22.43 -2.41 15.27
C ASP A 427 22.43 -1.11 14.43
N ASP A 428 23.57 -0.44 14.22
CA ASP A 428 23.62 0.80 13.42
C ASP A 428 23.73 0.60 11.89
N ASP A 429 23.56 -0.64 11.42
CA ASP A 429 23.69 -1.05 10.03
C ASP A 429 22.45 -1.77 9.46
N PHE A 430 21.33 -1.80 10.18
CA PHE A 430 20.09 -2.42 9.70
C PHE A 430 19.53 -1.72 8.46
N ILE A 431 18.78 -2.45 7.63
CA ILE A 431 18.05 -1.96 6.47
C ILE A 431 16.63 -2.52 6.47
N PHE A 432 15.61 -1.66 6.50
CA PHE A 432 14.20 -2.06 6.37
C PHE A 432 13.86 -2.45 4.92
N SER A 433 13.02 -3.48 4.76
CA SER A 433 12.45 -3.83 3.45
C SER A 433 11.43 -2.79 2.98
N LYS A 434 11.14 -2.79 1.67
CA LYS A 434 10.09 -1.95 1.07
C LYS A 434 8.68 -2.27 1.60
N SER A 435 8.53 -3.46 2.17
CA SER A 435 7.26 -4.03 2.65
C SER A 435 7.24 -4.22 4.17
N PHE A 436 8.10 -3.50 4.90
CA PHE A 436 8.28 -3.69 6.34
C PHE A 436 6.95 -3.69 7.11
N ASP A 437 6.11 -2.68 6.90
CA ASP A 437 4.82 -2.55 7.59
C ASP A 437 3.91 -3.76 7.38
N HIS A 438 3.78 -4.21 6.13
CA HIS A 438 2.96 -5.39 5.79
C HIS A 438 3.56 -6.66 6.40
N GLY A 439 4.86 -6.85 6.28
CA GLY A 439 5.54 -8.04 6.80
C GLY A 439 5.51 -8.13 8.33
N LEU A 440 5.71 -7.01 9.02
CA LEU A 440 5.55 -6.91 10.48
C LEU A 440 4.11 -7.19 10.90
N SER A 441 3.15 -6.51 10.27
CA SER A 441 1.72 -6.71 10.53
C SER A 441 1.30 -8.17 10.37
N LYS A 442 1.74 -8.79 9.26
CA LYS A 442 1.47 -10.19 8.94
C LYS A 442 2.02 -11.12 10.02
N ILE A 443 3.28 -10.95 10.44
CA ILE A 443 3.87 -11.85 11.44
C ILE A 443 3.22 -11.68 12.81
N ILE A 444 2.89 -10.45 13.21
CA ILE A 444 2.24 -10.18 14.50
C ILE A 444 0.83 -10.79 14.55
N GLU A 445 0.04 -10.67 13.48
CA GLU A 445 -1.29 -11.29 13.42
C GLU A 445 -1.22 -12.83 13.39
N ILE A 446 -0.18 -13.42 12.78
CA ILE A 446 0.00 -14.88 12.70
C ILE A 446 0.48 -15.47 14.02
N LEU A 447 1.52 -14.89 14.62
CA LEU A 447 2.05 -15.37 15.90
C LEU A 447 1.17 -14.98 17.09
N SER A 448 0.39 -13.88 16.94
CA SER A 448 -0.35 -13.27 18.05
C SER A 448 0.60 -13.03 19.24
N ASP A 449 0.19 -13.37 20.46
CA ASP A 449 1.05 -13.25 21.65
C ASP A 449 2.02 -14.42 21.85
N ASN A 450 1.99 -15.44 20.99
CA ASN A 450 2.74 -16.69 21.19
C ASN A 450 4.19 -16.63 20.67
N TRP A 451 4.97 -15.68 21.20
CA TRP A 451 6.40 -15.55 20.93
C TRP A 451 7.06 -14.76 22.07
N GLU A 452 8.36 -14.99 22.32
CA GLU A 452 9.18 -14.22 23.26
C GLU A 452 10.35 -13.53 22.57
N ILE A 453 10.84 -14.11 21.45
CA ILE A 453 11.95 -13.57 20.65
C ILE A 453 11.55 -13.62 19.18
N LEU A 454 11.58 -12.47 18.50
CA LEU A 454 11.26 -12.36 17.09
C LEU A 454 12.40 -11.68 16.35
N TYR A 455 13.10 -12.43 15.50
CA TYR A 455 14.10 -11.88 14.59
C TYR A 455 13.38 -11.28 13.38
N LEU A 456 13.46 -9.96 13.20
CA LEU A 456 12.94 -9.30 11.98
C LEU A 456 13.85 -9.57 10.78
N GLY A 457 15.11 -9.88 11.07
CA GLY A 457 15.93 -10.67 10.18
C GLY A 457 17.10 -11.35 10.86
N ALA A 458 17.73 -12.28 10.15
CA ALA A 458 18.82 -13.11 10.66
C ALA A 458 19.78 -13.54 9.55
N SER A 459 21.00 -13.90 9.94
CA SER A 459 21.99 -14.56 9.10
C SER A 459 21.91 -16.08 9.27
N GLN A 460 21.14 -16.75 8.41
CA GLN A 460 21.06 -18.22 8.37
C GLN A 460 22.24 -18.81 7.59
N TRP A 461 23.09 -19.60 8.24
CA TRP A 461 24.31 -20.12 7.61
C TRP A 461 24.13 -21.43 6.84
N LEU A 462 23.17 -22.26 7.27
CA LEU A 462 22.84 -23.55 6.66
C LEU A 462 21.32 -23.68 6.54
N TRP A 463 20.84 -24.14 5.39
CA TRP A 463 19.41 -24.22 5.08
C TRP A 463 18.87 -25.65 5.03
N ASP A 464 19.75 -26.67 5.06
CA ASP A 464 19.39 -28.07 4.83
C ASP A 464 18.31 -28.60 5.79
N ASP A 465 18.31 -28.12 7.04
CA ASP A 465 17.37 -28.52 8.10
C ASP A 465 16.29 -27.47 8.39
N VAL A 466 16.24 -26.37 7.62
CA VAL A 466 15.25 -25.30 7.82
C VAL A 466 13.97 -25.66 7.09
N ALA A 467 12.93 -26.03 7.84
CA ALA A 467 11.60 -26.30 7.29
C ALA A 467 10.95 -24.99 6.81
N LEU A 468 11.24 -24.61 5.56
CA LEU A 468 10.53 -23.55 4.85
C LEU A 468 9.11 -24.04 4.54
N SER A 469 8.18 -23.75 5.45
CA SER A 469 6.75 -23.94 5.25
C SER A 469 6.15 -22.76 4.48
N ASN A 470 4.85 -22.82 4.18
CA ASN A 470 4.11 -21.66 3.63
C ASN A 470 3.88 -20.55 4.68
N LEU A 471 4.45 -20.68 5.88
CA LEU A 471 4.37 -19.65 6.93
C LEU A 471 5.43 -18.57 6.69
N PRO A 472 5.17 -17.32 7.10
CA PRO A 472 6.10 -16.20 6.90
C PRO A 472 7.22 -16.16 7.94
N TYR A 473 7.62 -17.32 8.45
CA TYR A 473 8.67 -17.45 9.44
C TYR A 473 9.24 -18.88 9.47
N TYR A 474 10.39 -19.02 10.11
CA TYR A 474 10.95 -20.31 10.51
C TYR A 474 11.44 -20.27 11.96
N VAL A 475 11.63 -21.44 12.56
CA VAL A 475 12.18 -21.57 13.92
C VAL A 475 13.71 -21.50 13.82
N PRO A 476 14.38 -20.60 14.57
CA PRO A 476 15.83 -20.48 14.55
C PRO A 476 16.50 -21.75 15.06
N ASP A 477 17.68 -22.05 14.54
CA ASP A 477 18.51 -23.19 14.94
C ASP A 477 19.93 -22.74 15.34
N LYS A 478 20.82 -23.71 15.59
CA LYS A 478 22.23 -23.43 15.91
C LYS A 478 22.99 -22.68 14.79
N ASN A 479 22.44 -22.63 13.58
CA ASN A 479 23.02 -21.96 12.41
C ASN A 479 22.38 -20.59 12.15
N THR A 480 21.35 -20.21 12.90
CA THR A 480 20.81 -18.85 12.92
C THR A 480 21.70 -17.96 13.77
N ASN A 481 22.13 -16.83 13.20
CA ASN A 481 22.88 -15.77 13.87
C ASN A 481 22.32 -14.40 13.46
N GLY A 482 22.88 -13.32 14.02
CA GLY A 482 22.51 -11.95 13.67
C GLY A 482 21.52 -11.36 14.68
N SER A 483 22.05 -10.54 15.59
CA SER A 483 21.28 -9.76 16.56
C SER A 483 20.97 -8.34 16.07
N PHE A 484 21.22 -8.05 14.79
CA PHE A 484 21.10 -6.70 14.20
C PHE A 484 19.67 -6.16 14.16
N SER A 485 18.65 -7.02 14.32
CA SER A 485 17.25 -6.61 14.41
C SER A 485 16.39 -7.69 15.07
N VAL A 486 16.13 -7.52 16.37
CA VAL A 486 15.40 -8.50 17.17
C VAL A 486 14.44 -7.80 18.13
N ILE A 487 13.23 -8.35 18.25
CA ILE A 487 12.24 -7.96 19.26
C ILE A 487 12.28 -8.98 20.41
N TYR A 488 12.27 -8.47 21.63
CA TYR A 488 12.36 -9.24 22.86
C TYR A 488 11.19 -8.92 23.78
N LYS A 489 10.56 -9.93 24.36
CA LYS A 489 9.61 -9.77 25.48
C LYS A 489 10.31 -9.87 26.83
N LYS A 490 9.73 -9.23 27.84
CA LYS A 490 10.23 -9.19 29.23
C LYS A 490 10.59 -10.54 29.83
N ALA A 491 9.92 -11.61 29.37
CA ALA A 491 10.12 -12.97 29.89
C ALA A 491 11.58 -13.43 29.75
N VAL A 492 12.30 -12.96 28.72
CA VAL A 492 13.67 -13.40 28.44
C VAL A 492 14.76 -12.46 28.97
N PHE A 493 14.44 -11.22 29.35
CA PHE A 493 15.44 -10.18 29.68
C PHE A 493 16.44 -10.65 30.75
N ARG A 494 15.93 -11.12 31.90
CA ARG A 494 16.78 -11.57 33.02
C ARG A 494 17.60 -12.82 32.71
N GLU A 495 17.12 -13.68 31.82
CA GLU A 495 17.88 -14.87 31.41
C GLU A 495 19.01 -14.50 30.47
N ILE A 496 18.73 -13.62 29.50
CA ILE A 496 19.74 -13.09 28.60
C ILE A 496 20.84 -12.36 29.40
N ILE A 497 20.49 -11.50 30.35
CA ILE A 497 21.46 -10.81 31.23
C ILE A 497 22.36 -11.83 31.95
N ARG A 498 21.78 -12.86 32.58
CA ARG A 498 22.55 -13.91 33.28
C ARG A 498 23.56 -14.60 32.35
N HIS A 499 23.20 -14.82 31.10
CA HIS A 499 24.13 -15.40 30.14
C HIS A 499 25.18 -14.41 29.63
N ILE A 500 24.85 -13.12 29.51
CA ILE A 500 25.83 -12.07 29.22
C ILE A 500 26.87 -12.01 30.34
N GLU A 501 26.46 -12.08 31.61
CA GLU A 501 27.35 -12.01 32.77
C GLU A 501 28.41 -13.12 32.83
N CYS A 502 28.22 -14.21 32.09
CA CYS A 502 29.25 -15.24 31.93
C CYS A 502 30.47 -14.73 31.14
N MET A 503 30.29 -13.74 30.24
CA MET A 503 31.33 -13.16 29.38
C MET A 503 32.21 -14.21 28.70
N ASP A 504 31.60 -15.30 28.23
CA ASP A 504 32.28 -16.49 27.68
C ASP A 504 32.14 -16.63 26.16
N SER A 505 31.28 -15.83 25.54
CA SER A 505 30.87 -15.97 24.15
C SER A 505 30.26 -14.67 23.59
N PRO A 506 30.38 -14.40 22.28
CA PRO A 506 29.69 -13.26 21.65
C PRO A 506 28.17 -13.35 21.81
N PHE A 507 27.48 -12.20 21.80
CA PHE A 507 26.05 -12.13 22.10
C PHE A 507 25.18 -13.09 21.27
N ASP A 508 25.33 -13.07 19.94
CA ASP A 508 24.54 -13.84 18.97
C ASP A 508 24.77 -15.35 19.10
N ALA A 509 26.03 -15.78 19.16
CA ALA A 509 26.42 -17.18 19.26
C ALA A 509 26.39 -17.75 20.69
N GLY A 510 26.14 -16.88 21.67
CA GLY A 510 26.25 -17.15 23.10
C GLY A 510 24.95 -16.85 23.84
N PRO A 511 24.84 -15.74 24.60
CA PRO A 511 23.66 -15.39 25.38
C PRO A 511 22.33 -15.54 24.65
N LEU A 512 22.20 -14.96 23.46
CA LEU A 512 20.96 -15.01 22.69
C LEU A 512 20.62 -16.45 22.28
N ARG A 513 21.59 -17.16 21.72
CA ARG A 513 21.43 -18.56 21.29
C ARG A 513 21.09 -19.49 22.44
N LYS A 514 21.69 -19.30 23.63
CA LYS A 514 21.41 -20.12 24.82
C LYS A 514 19.92 -20.04 25.20
N VAL A 515 19.32 -18.85 25.12
CA VAL A 515 17.88 -18.64 25.40
C VAL A 515 17.01 -19.16 24.26
N VAL A 516 17.34 -18.78 23.02
CA VAL A 516 16.60 -19.19 21.81
C VAL A 516 16.59 -20.71 21.61
N MET A 517 17.64 -21.42 22.02
CA MET A 517 17.71 -22.88 21.95
C MET A 517 17.38 -23.58 23.28
N GLY A 518 17.07 -22.80 24.31
CA GLY A 518 16.77 -23.26 25.66
C GLY A 518 15.33 -22.93 26.03
N SER A 519 15.16 -22.00 26.96
CA SER A 519 13.85 -21.67 27.55
C SER A 519 12.83 -21.09 26.57
N ALA A 520 13.28 -20.53 25.44
CA ALA A 520 12.42 -19.88 24.44
C ALA A 520 12.34 -20.63 23.10
N SER A 521 12.75 -21.90 23.03
CA SER A 521 12.89 -22.63 21.75
C SER A 521 11.61 -22.81 20.96
N ASP A 522 10.47 -22.91 21.62
CA ASP A 522 9.14 -23.03 21.01
C ASP A 522 8.44 -21.67 20.77
N LYS A 523 9.10 -20.58 21.17
CA LYS A 523 8.58 -19.21 21.12
C LYS A 523 9.57 -18.22 20.48
N SER A 524 10.55 -18.74 19.77
CA SER A 524 11.52 -17.94 19.02
C SER A 524 11.28 -18.14 17.53
N PHE A 525 11.20 -17.06 16.77
CA PHE A 525 10.91 -17.12 15.33
C PHE A 525 11.77 -16.14 14.55
N VAL A 526 12.06 -16.49 13.30
CA VAL A 526 12.69 -15.59 12.34
C VAL A 526 11.71 -15.30 11.22
N VAL A 527 11.42 -14.02 10.99
CA VAL A 527 10.58 -13.58 9.87
C VAL A 527 11.22 -13.98 8.54
N TYR A 528 10.44 -14.60 7.66
CA TYR A 528 10.90 -15.04 6.35
C TYR A 528 9.81 -14.84 5.27
N PRO A 529 10.11 -14.16 4.14
CA PRO A 529 11.36 -13.48 3.83
C PRO A 529 11.72 -12.42 4.87
N ASN A 530 13.02 -12.19 5.08
CA ASN A 530 13.50 -11.22 6.06
C ASN A 530 12.95 -9.82 5.72
N ILE A 531 12.43 -9.11 6.73
CA ILE A 531 11.93 -7.73 6.59
C ILE A 531 12.95 -6.69 7.05
N VAL A 532 14.05 -7.15 7.66
CA VAL A 532 15.24 -6.37 7.98
C VAL A 532 16.48 -7.16 7.60
N ILE A 533 17.49 -6.50 7.04
CA ILE A 533 18.83 -7.08 6.80
C ILE A 533 19.91 -6.17 7.38
N ALA A 534 21.15 -6.64 7.46
CA ALA A 534 22.29 -5.80 7.80
C ALA A 534 23.03 -5.34 6.53
N ASN A 535 23.57 -4.12 6.57
CA ASN A 535 24.50 -3.60 5.57
C ASN A 535 25.93 -4.05 5.87
N LEU A 536 26.34 -5.13 5.21
CA LEU A 536 27.60 -5.82 5.43
C LEU A 536 28.82 -5.12 4.81
N GLU A 537 28.61 -4.09 3.98
CA GLU A 537 29.70 -3.32 3.36
C GLU A 537 30.30 -2.28 4.32
N LYS A 538 29.57 -1.91 5.38
CA LYS A 538 30.08 -1.02 6.42
C LYS A 538 31.00 -1.76 7.38
N THR A 539 32.07 -1.09 7.80
CA THR A 539 32.98 -1.62 8.82
C THR A 539 32.41 -1.39 10.21
N GLY A 540 32.49 -2.41 11.06
CA GLY A 540 32.07 -2.37 12.46
C GLY A 540 33.01 -3.24 13.31
N ILE A 541 32.45 -4.18 14.07
CA ILE A 541 33.24 -5.19 14.81
C ILE A 541 34.03 -6.09 13.85
N ARG A 542 33.56 -6.24 12.60
CA ARG A 542 34.15 -7.07 11.56
C ARG A 542 34.52 -6.23 10.33
N ASP A 543 35.42 -6.79 9.53
CA ASP A 543 35.78 -6.24 8.22
C ASP A 543 34.58 -6.28 7.26
N SER A 544 34.56 -5.34 6.30
CA SER A 544 33.54 -5.24 5.26
C SER A 544 33.44 -6.53 4.44
N ARG A 545 32.22 -6.91 4.06
CA ARG A 545 31.93 -8.13 3.28
C ARG A 545 31.16 -7.78 2.01
N ASN A 546 31.17 -8.72 1.06
CA ASN A 546 30.39 -8.60 -0.15
C ASN A 546 28.89 -8.79 0.15
N GLN A 547 28.09 -7.71 0.06
CA GLN A 547 26.65 -7.77 0.35
C GLN A 547 25.94 -8.84 -0.50
N ASN A 548 26.22 -8.91 -1.80
CA ASN A 548 25.54 -9.82 -2.72
C ASN A 548 25.82 -11.29 -2.41
N GLU A 549 27.08 -11.65 -2.13
CA GLU A 549 27.46 -13.02 -1.79
C GLU A 549 26.81 -13.50 -0.50
N PHE A 550 26.90 -12.68 0.55
CA PHE A 550 26.34 -13.02 1.86
C PHE A 550 24.81 -12.99 1.86
N SER A 551 24.17 -12.10 1.10
CA SER A 551 22.71 -12.08 0.95
C SER A 551 22.20 -13.38 0.33
N LYS A 552 22.85 -13.88 -0.73
CA LYS A 552 22.51 -15.20 -1.31
C LYS A 552 22.66 -16.33 -0.28
N ARG A 553 23.72 -16.30 0.51
CA ARG A 553 23.97 -17.31 1.55
C ARG A 553 22.91 -17.27 2.65
N PHE A 554 22.54 -16.07 3.09
CA PHE A 554 21.58 -15.84 4.17
C PHE A 554 20.12 -15.83 3.72
N GLY A 555 19.84 -16.12 2.44
CA GLY A 555 18.47 -16.12 1.90
C GLY A 555 17.83 -14.73 1.83
N TRP A 556 18.63 -13.65 1.84
CA TRP A 556 18.13 -12.28 1.73
C TRP A 556 17.86 -11.94 0.26
N ASP A 557 16.59 -11.76 -0.08
CA ASP A 557 16.19 -11.25 -1.39
C ASP A 557 16.39 -9.73 -1.45
N LEU A 558 17.53 -9.30 -2.00
CA LEU A 558 17.88 -7.89 -2.12
C LEU A 558 16.88 -7.06 -2.95
N SER A 559 16.04 -7.69 -3.78
CA SER A 559 15.00 -6.98 -4.54
C SER A 559 13.89 -6.40 -3.64
N GLN A 560 13.72 -6.99 -2.44
CA GLN A 560 12.79 -6.54 -1.40
C GLN A 560 13.28 -5.31 -0.65
N PHE A 561 14.54 -4.88 -0.86
CA PHE A 561 15.15 -3.75 -0.16
C PHE A 561 15.39 -2.57 -1.10
N PRO A 562 15.42 -1.32 -0.58
CA PRO A 562 15.65 -0.14 -1.40
C PRO A 562 16.98 -0.21 -2.18
N PRO A 563 17.03 0.10 -3.48
CA PRO A 563 18.26 0.00 -4.25
C PRO A 563 19.34 0.98 -3.74
N GLY A 564 20.60 0.54 -3.81
CA GLY A 564 21.74 1.36 -3.43
C GLY A 564 21.82 1.70 -1.94
N PHE A 565 21.17 0.93 -1.07
CA PHE A 565 21.21 1.11 0.39
C PHE A 565 22.63 1.08 0.98
N THR A 566 23.57 0.40 0.32
CA THR A 566 24.97 0.39 0.74
C THR A 566 25.71 1.71 0.50
N LYS A 567 25.18 2.56 -0.39
CA LYS A 567 25.73 3.87 -0.75
C LYS A 567 24.99 5.04 -0.13
N TRP A 568 24.06 4.79 0.80
CA TRP A 568 23.30 5.87 1.41
C TRP A 568 24.19 6.85 2.16
N SER A 569 24.03 8.12 1.81
CA SER A 569 24.79 9.25 2.33
C SER A 569 23.86 10.32 2.89
N ARG A 570 24.35 11.10 3.86
CA ARG A 570 23.66 12.34 4.27
C ARG A 570 23.86 13.46 3.25
N GLU A 571 24.95 13.37 2.48
CA GLU A 571 25.27 14.36 1.46
C GLU A 571 24.69 13.94 0.10
N PRO A 572 24.04 14.87 -0.62
CA PRO A 572 23.61 14.62 -1.99
C PRO A 572 24.77 14.11 -2.84
N THR A 573 24.54 13.04 -3.60
CA THR A 573 25.56 12.43 -4.44
C THR A 573 25.27 12.72 -5.91
N ILE A 574 26.24 13.26 -6.63
CA ILE A 574 26.14 13.42 -8.09
C ILE A 574 26.37 12.04 -8.71
N LEU A 575 25.34 11.47 -9.33
CA LEU A 575 25.41 10.17 -10.02
C LEU A 575 25.86 10.32 -11.46
N ARG A 576 25.55 11.46 -12.08
CA ARG A 576 25.85 11.77 -13.48
C ARG A 576 26.06 13.27 -13.63
N ASP A 577 27.08 13.65 -14.37
CA ASP A 577 27.33 15.02 -14.82
C ASP A 577 27.95 14.95 -16.21
N GLU A 578 27.09 14.93 -17.22
CA GLU A 578 27.51 14.83 -18.62
C GLU A 578 27.54 16.20 -19.27
N ILE A 579 28.75 16.66 -19.56
CA ILE A 579 28.98 17.93 -20.24
C ILE A 579 28.36 17.85 -21.64
N GLY A 580 27.37 18.71 -21.90
CA GLY A 580 26.78 18.89 -23.23
C GLY A 580 27.77 19.49 -24.23
N GLN A 581 27.38 19.63 -25.50
CA GLN A 581 28.22 20.35 -26.46
C GLN A 581 28.34 21.82 -26.06
N GLU A 582 29.56 22.34 -25.91
CA GLU A 582 29.81 23.77 -25.70
C GLU A 582 29.12 24.57 -26.80
N LYS A 583 28.20 25.43 -26.38
CA LYS A 583 27.67 26.50 -27.19
C LYS A 583 27.98 27.79 -26.44
N CYS A 584 28.21 28.83 -27.23
CA CYS A 584 28.62 30.14 -26.77
C CYS A 584 27.39 31.06 -26.78
N SER A 585 26.31 30.66 -26.09
CA SER A 585 25.15 31.52 -25.85
C SER A 585 25.47 32.53 -24.75
N LYS A 586 24.87 33.72 -24.82
CA LYS A 586 24.94 34.72 -23.74
C LYS A 586 24.00 34.40 -22.58
N ASP A 587 22.96 33.59 -22.85
CA ASP A 587 21.92 33.19 -21.90
C ASP A 587 21.99 31.68 -21.65
N TYR A 588 22.15 31.31 -20.37
CA TYR A 588 22.31 29.92 -19.91
C TYR A 588 21.21 29.57 -18.90
N PHE A 589 20.35 28.63 -19.22
CA PHE A 589 19.17 28.27 -18.42
C PHE A 589 19.30 26.88 -17.78
N VAL A 590 18.78 26.76 -16.56
CA VAL A 590 18.66 25.47 -15.87
C VAL A 590 17.18 25.13 -15.74
N THR A 591 16.79 23.95 -16.18
CA THR A 591 15.54 23.32 -15.72
C THR A 591 15.90 22.29 -14.67
N ALA A 592 15.31 22.37 -13.49
CA ALA A 592 15.55 21.43 -12.41
C ALA A 592 14.27 20.74 -11.99
N VAL A 593 14.30 19.42 -11.89
CA VAL A 593 13.13 18.60 -11.55
C VAL A 593 13.41 17.73 -10.34
N THR A 594 12.49 17.70 -9.39
CA THR A 594 12.53 16.79 -8.24
C THR A 594 11.61 15.59 -8.45
N THR A 595 12.06 14.39 -8.09
CA THR A 595 11.32 13.14 -8.34
C THR A 595 11.55 12.11 -7.24
N ILE A 596 10.56 11.24 -7.08
CA ILE A 596 10.66 10.01 -6.27
C ILE A 596 9.61 9.02 -6.77
N ASP A 597 9.98 7.78 -7.08
CA ASP A 597 9.07 6.67 -7.42
C ASP A 597 7.98 7.03 -8.47
N ARG A 598 8.36 7.85 -9.46
CA ARG A 598 7.47 8.35 -10.53
C ARG A 598 8.12 8.30 -11.91
N LYS A 599 8.71 7.14 -12.26
CA LYS A 599 9.44 6.93 -13.53
C LYS A 599 8.67 7.46 -14.75
N GLU A 600 7.42 7.05 -14.91
CA GLU A 600 6.59 7.45 -16.05
C GLU A 600 6.31 8.96 -16.13
N TYR A 601 6.17 9.61 -14.98
CA TYR A 601 5.88 11.05 -14.96
C TYR A 601 7.13 11.81 -15.39
N LEU A 602 8.28 11.40 -14.88
CA LEU A 602 9.56 11.96 -15.25
C LEU A 602 9.89 11.72 -16.73
N GLN A 603 9.60 10.52 -17.27
CA GLN A 603 9.75 10.24 -18.71
C GLN A 603 8.93 11.23 -19.56
N LYS A 604 7.63 11.38 -19.27
CA LYS A 604 6.76 12.32 -19.98
C LYS A 604 7.19 13.78 -19.78
N PHE A 605 7.68 14.14 -18.59
CA PHE A 605 8.27 15.46 -18.32
C PHE A 605 9.45 15.71 -19.27
N VAL A 606 10.43 14.81 -19.29
CA VAL A 606 11.65 14.92 -20.10
C VAL A 606 11.32 14.97 -21.60
N GLU A 607 10.39 14.14 -22.06
CA GLU A 607 9.94 14.12 -23.45
C GLU A 607 9.31 15.46 -23.87
N SER A 608 8.38 15.97 -23.05
CA SER A 608 7.72 17.26 -23.32
C SER A 608 8.71 18.43 -23.27
N TRP A 609 9.65 18.40 -22.32
CA TRP A 609 10.72 19.38 -22.19
C TRP A 609 11.64 19.39 -23.41
N LYS A 610 12.15 18.22 -23.83
CA LYS A 610 13.04 18.07 -25.00
C LYS A 610 12.39 18.59 -26.28
N LYS A 611 11.08 18.42 -26.44
CA LYS A 611 10.32 18.87 -27.63
C LYS A 611 10.14 20.39 -27.68
N THR A 612 10.04 21.04 -26.53
CA THR A 612 9.57 22.42 -26.40
C THR A 612 10.65 23.42 -25.98
N ILE A 613 11.82 22.97 -25.54
CA ILE A 613 12.92 23.88 -25.23
C ILE A 613 13.37 24.69 -26.44
N SER A 614 13.79 25.92 -26.21
CA SER A 614 14.22 26.82 -27.27
C SER A 614 15.57 26.38 -27.88
N PRO A 615 15.71 26.35 -29.23
CA PRO A 615 16.90 25.78 -29.88
C PRO A 615 18.17 26.63 -29.76
N ASN A 616 18.01 27.92 -29.43
CA ASN A 616 19.06 28.93 -29.40
C ASN A 616 19.58 29.23 -27.99
N VAL A 617 19.13 28.48 -26.99
CA VAL A 617 19.52 28.66 -25.58
C VAL A 617 20.39 27.50 -25.15
N ASP A 618 21.39 27.80 -24.33
CA ASP A 618 22.17 26.77 -23.66
C ASP A 618 21.43 26.33 -22.41
N CYS A 619 21.06 25.05 -22.38
CA CYS A 619 20.20 24.52 -21.33
C CYS A 619 20.83 23.31 -20.64
N MET A 620 20.61 23.27 -19.33
CA MET A 620 20.92 22.12 -18.48
C MET A 620 19.61 21.55 -17.91
N LEU A 621 19.54 20.23 -17.83
CA LEU A 621 18.54 19.54 -17.03
C LEU A 621 19.22 18.98 -15.78
N ILE A 622 18.73 19.36 -14.60
CA ILE A 622 19.09 18.76 -13.32
C ILE A 622 17.92 17.88 -12.87
N ILE A 623 18.17 16.60 -12.63
CA ILE A 623 17.20 15.67 -12.02
C ILE A 623 17.67 15.37 -10.61
N ALA A 624 16.94 15.85 -9.61
CA ALA A 624 17.14 15.49 -8.21
C ALA A 624 16.18 14.34 -7.84
N ASP A 625 16.74 13.17 -7.55
CA ASP A 625 16.00 11.97 -7.18
C ASP A 625 16.16 11.67 -5.68
N ASP A 626 15.05 11.37 -5.00
CA ASP A 626 15.05 11.12 -3.55
C ASP A 626 15.22 9.65 -3.13
N GLY A 627 15.94 8.87 -3.93
CA GLY A 627 16.18 7.45 -3.69
C GLY A 627 15.03 6.59 -4.21
N SER A 628 14.60 6.82 -5.46
CA SER A 628 13.57 6.03 -6.13
C SER A 628 13.94 4.55 -6.19
N SER A 629 12.91 3.71 -6.17
CA SER A 629 12.96 2.25 -6.13
C SER A 629 12.10 1.58 -7.20
N ASP A 630 11.39 2.36 -8.00
CA ASP A 630 10.50 1.94 -9.09
C ASP A 630 11.20 1.79 -10.46
N GLY A 631 12.53 1.79 -10.49
CA GLY A 631 13.31 1.77 -11.74
C GLY A 631 13.68 3.15 -12.29
N THR A 632 13.29 4.24 -11.61
CA THR A 632 13.64 5.62 -12.03
C THR A 632 15.15 5.84 -12.04
N LEU A 633 15.86 5.44 -10.98
CA LEU A 633 17.31 5.64 -10.84
C LEU A 633 18.09 4.92 -11.94
N GLU A 634 17.72 3.68 -12.25
CA GLU A 634 18.32 2.86 -13.30
C GLU A 634 18.18 3.56 -14.66
N TRP A 635 16.97 4.06 -14.95
CA TRP A 635 16.66 4.76 -16.19
C TRP A 635 17.44 6.08 -16.32
N ILE A 636 17.45 6.94 -15.30
CA ILE A 636 18.16 8.23 -15.38
C ILE A 636 19.69 8.08 -15.41
N CYS A 637 20.22 7.02 -14.82
CA CYS A 637 21.66 6.77 -14.83
C CYS A 637 22.15 6.14 -16.14
N SER A 638 21.34 5.29 -16.77
CA SER A 638 21.83 4.41 -17.84
C SER A 638 21.15 4.60 -19.20
N GLU A 639 19.91 5.10 -19.24
CA GLU A 639 19.07 5.02 -20.44
C GLU A 639 18.63 6.40 -20.97
N ILE A 640 18.50 7.41 -20.11
CA ILE A 640 18.01 8.73 -20.52
C ILE A 640 18.98 9.43 -21.50
N ASP A 641 18.41 9.90 -22.61
CA ASP A 641 19.06 10.75 -23.62
C ASP A 641 18.33 12.09 -23.77
N ILE A 642 19.01 13.18 -23.39
CA ILE A 642 18.50 14.55 -23.55
C ILE A 642 19.16 15.32 -24.70
N GLY A 643 19.86 14.61 -25.60
CA GLY A 643 20.52 15.18 -26.76
C GLY A 643 21.75 16.02 -26.38
N LYS A 644 21.79 17.28 -26.82
CA LYS A 644 22.97 18.14 -26.69
C LYS A 644 23.05 18.91 -25.37
N CYS A 645 22.00 18.85 -24.55
CA CYS A 645 21.92 19.55 -23.27
C CYS A 645 22.78 18.85 -22.21
N ARG A 646 23.31 19.60 -21.25
CA ARG A 646 24.01 19.02 -20.09
C ARG A 646 23.01 18.35 -19.16
N LEU A 647 23.29 17.12 -18.73
CA LEU A 647 22.48 16.38 -17.77
C LEU A 647 23.23 16.23 -16.45
N VAL A 648 22.57 16.60 -15.36
CA VAL A 648 23.05 16.34 -14.00
C VAL A 648 22.01 15.51 -13.25
N VAL A 649 22.45 14.45 -12.61
CA VAL A 649 21.60 13.62 -11.74
C VAL A 649 22.14 13.68 -10.31
N ILE A 650 21.31 14.16 -9.39
CA ILE A 650 21.62 14.29 -7.96
C ILE A 650 20.76 13.30 -7.18
N LYS A 651 21.37 12.45 -6.36
CA LYS A 651 20.69 11.50 -5.48
C LYS A 651 20.65 12.05 -4.05
N ASN A 652 19.46 12.09 -3.45
CA ASN A 652 19.22 12.61 -2.11
C ASN A 652 18.85 11.54 -1.07
N ASP A 653 18.64 10.27 -1.45
CA ASP A 653 18.48 9.15 -0.49
C ASP A 653 17.46 9.38 0.63
N GLY A 654 16.35 10.01 0.28
CA GLY A 654 15.18 10.12 1.13
C GLY A 654 15.18 11.26 2.12
N LEU A 655 15.71 12.39 1.67
CA LEU A 655 15.86 13.63 2.43
C LEU A 655 14.70 14.61 2.21
N GLY A 656 13.68 14.23 1.44
CA GLY A 656 12.49 15.05 1.26
C GLY A 656 12.65 16.16 0.21
N ILE A 657 11.56 16.86 -0.05
CA ILE A 657 11.47 17.84 -1.14
C ILE A 657 12.32 19.10 -0.90
N ALA A 658 12.41 19.55 0.36
CA ALA A 658 13.21 20.72 0.74
C ALA A 658 14.70 20.46 0.49
N ARG A 659 15.21 19.29 0.91
CA ARG A 659 16.60 18.91 0.64
C ARG A 659 16.86 18.72 -0.84
N GLN A 660 15.98 18.05 -1.59
CA GLN A 660 16.16 17.93 -3.03
C GLN A 660 16.30 19.29 -3.70
N SER A 661 15.43 20.25 -3.33
CA SER A 661 15.51 21.62 -3.82
C SER A 661 16.82 22.30 -3.41
N ASN A 662 17.29 22.10 -2.17
CA ASN A 662 18.56 22.63 -1.70
C ASN A 662 19.77 22.00 -2.37
N SER A 663 19.73 20.70 -2.71
CA SER A 663 20.79 20.02 -3.44
C SER A 663 20.96 20.59 -4.85
N ILE A 664 19.86 20.97 -5.48
CA ILE A 664 19.85 21.69 -6.76
C ILE A 664 20.49 23.08 -6.58
N ILE A 665 20.03 23.85 -5.58
CA ILE A 665 20.54 25.21 -5.33
C ILE A 665 22.04 25.19 -5.00
N ASP A 666 22.48 24.25 -4.16
CA ASP A 666 23.88 24.10 -3.76
C ASP A 666 24.76 23.72 -4.96
N PHE A 667 24.28 22.81 -5.82
CA PHE A 667 24.96 22.49 -7.06
C PHE A 667 25.08 23.72 -7.97
N VAL A 668 23.98 24.44 -8.20
CA VAL A 668 23.96 25.62 -9.06
C VAL A 668 24.84 26.75 -8.53
N ASN A 669 24.87 26.97 -7.22
CA ASN A 669 25.74 27.99 -6.59
C ASN A 669 27.24 27.73 -6.81
N LYS A 670 27.62 26.49 -7.13
CA LYS A 670 29.02 26.08 -7.39
C LYS A 670 29.36 26.07 -8.88
N MET A 671 28.41 26.36 -9.76
CA MET A 671 28.62 26.33 -11.21
C MET A 671 29.36 27.55 -11.74
N ASP A 672 30.18 27.32 -12.77
CA ASP A 672 30.79 28.36 -13.61
C ASP A 672 30.63 27.94 -15.09
N PRO A 673 29.96 28.74 -15.95
CA PRO A 673 29.27 30.00 -15.63
C PRO A 673 27.98 29.79 -14.82
N ILE A 674 27.62 30.80 -14.03
CA ILE A 674 26.37 30.84 -13.26
C ILE A 674 25.17 30.99 -14.23
N PRO A 675 24.09 30.22 -14.07
CA PRO A 675 22.93 30.32 -14.95
C PRO A 675 22.16 31.64 -14.76
N SER A 676 21.50 32.08 -15.81
CA SER A 676 20.68 33.29 -15.81
C SER A 676 19.35 33.12 -15.07
N VAL A 677 18.77 31.92 -15.12
CA VAL A 677 17.52 31.55 -14.43
C VAL A 677 17.48 30.04 -14.22
N ILE A 678 16.83 29.64 -13.13
CA ILE A 678 16.52 28.26 -12.77
C ILE A 678 15.00 28.10 -12.79
N PHE A 679 14.51 27.15 -13.57
CA PHE A 679 13.12 26.72 -13.62
C PHE A 679 12.95 25.50 -12.72
N MET A 680 12.42 25.69 -11.53
CA MET A 680 12.16 24.62 -10.56
C MET A 680 10.84 23.95 -10.88
N CYS A 681 10.85 22.62 -11.02
CA CYS A 681 9.71 21.83 -11.47
C CYS A 681 9.49 20.59 -10.60
N ASN A 682 8.23 20.19 -10.47
CA ASN A 682 7.87 18.81 -10.16
C ASN A 682 7.84 17.95 -11.44
N ASP A 683 7.99 16.64 -11.30
CA ASP A 683 7.93 15.67 -12.42
C ASP A 683 6.53 15.54 -13.09
N ASP A 684 5.49 16.13 -12.51
CA ASP A 684 4.11 16.13 -13.01
C ASP A 684 3.82 17.30 -13.95
N ILE A 685 4.79 18.16 -14.21
CA ILE A 685 4.73 19.25 -15.19
C ILE A 685 4.82 18.71 -16.62
N ARG A 686 4.08 19.33 -17.55
CA ARG A 686 4.13 19.06 -18.99
C ARG A 686 4.34 20.35 -19.75
N PHE A 687 5.34 20.38 -20.62
CA PHE A 687 5.57 21.54 -21.48
C PHE A 687 4.80 21.36 -22.79
N LEU A 688 3.88 22.29 -23.06
CA LEU A 688 2.90 22.18 -24.15
C LEU A 688 3.35 22.90 -25.42
N LYS A 689 4.05 24.01 -25.27
CA LYS A 689 4.38 24.93 -26.38
C LYS A 689 5.84 25.35 -26.32
N ARG A 690 6.49 25.42 -27.48
CA ARG A 690 7.89 25.86 -27.60
C ARG A 690 8.04 27.34 -27.24
N GLY A 691 9.15 27.68 -26.58
CA GLY A 691 9.47 29.06 -26.19
C GLY A 691 8.97 29.47 -24.80
N TRP A 692 8.47 28.52 -24.01
CA TRP A 692 8.07 28.76 -22.61
C TRP A 692 9.23 29.34 -21.79
N ASP A 693 10.44 28.80 -21.98
CA ASP A 693 11.67 29.20 -21.32
C ASP A 693 12.01 30.68 -21.58
N ASN A 694 11.99 31.09 -22.84
CA ASN A 694 12.20 32.48 -23.23
C ASN A 694 11.09 33.42 -22.76
N ALA A 695 9.84 32.95 -22.72
CA ALA A 695 8.71 33.74 -22.24
C ALA A 695 8.86 34.08 -20.75
N TYR A 696 9.15 33.08 -19.92
CA TYR A 696 9.42 33.31 -18.50
C TYR A 696 10.67 34.17 -18.27
N PHE A 697 11.77 33.90 -18.99
CA PHE A 697 12.98 34.73 -18.85
C PHE A 697 12.73 36.20 -19.24
N SER A 698 11.99 36.44 -20.32
CA SER A 698 11.62 37.80 -20.73
C SER A 698 10.74 38.50 -19.69
N ALA A 699 9.79 37.77 -19.09
CA ALA A 699 8.94 38.27 -18.02
C ALA A 699 9.73 38.62 -16.75
N ILE A 700 10.72 37.80 -16.35
CA ILE A 700 11.64 38.11 -15.24
C ILE A 700 12.39 39.41 -15.55
N LYS A 701 12.93 39.57 -16.76
CA LYS A 701 13.70 40.76 -17.14
C LYS A 701 12.84 42.03 -17.20
N SER A 702 11.59 41.94 -17.65
CA SER A 702 10.70 43.11 -17.76
C SER A 702 10.06 43.52 -16.43
N SER A 703 9.76 42.56 -15.56
CA SER A 703 9.11 42.81 -14.26
C SER A 703 10.08 42.96 -13.11
N ASN A 704 11.31 42.46 -13.25
CA ASN A 704 12.27 42.28 -12.17
C ASN A 704 11.78 41.34 -11.05
N PHE A 705 10.77 40.49 -11.33
CA PHE A 705 10.35 39.43 -10.43
C PHE A 705 11.19 38.18 -10.67
N ASP A 706 12.09 37.90 -9.73
CA ASP A 706 12.93 36.71 -9.75
C ASP A 706 12.13 35.40 -9.56
N HIS A 707 10.92 35.47 -8.97
CA HIS A 707 10.13 34.33 -8.52
C HIS A 707 8.71 34.29 -9.08
N LEU A 708 8.55 34.09 -10.39
CA LEU A 708 7.25 33.83 -11.02
C LEU A 708 6.78 32.42 -10.66
N VAL A 709 5.49 32.25 -10.34
CA VAL A 709 4.94 30.98 -9.82
C VAL A 709 3.73 30.55 -10.62
N TYR A 710 3.83 29.37 -11.25
CA TYR A 710 2.77 28.83 -12.09
C TYR A 710 1.50 28.47 -11.30
N PHE A 711 0.35 28.76 -11.90
CA PHE A 711 -0.96 28.38 -11.36
C PHE A 711 -1.88 27.78 -12.43
N ASN A 712 -2.45 26.62 -12.11
CA ASN A 712 -3.40 25.92 -12.97
C ASN A 712 -4.82 25.92 -12.34
N PRO A 713 -5.79 26.67 -12.91
CA PRO A 713 -7.15 26.76 -12.38
C PRO A 713 -7.95 25.46 -12.49
N ASP A 714 -7.61 24.58 -13.45
CA ASP A 714 -8.28 23.28 -13.61
C ASP A 714 -7.83 22.29 -12.53
N TRP A 715 -6.64 22.49 -11.96
CA TRP A 715 -6.18 21.70 -10.82
C TRP A 715 -6.70 22.27 -9.50
N LYS A 716 -6.53 23.58 -9.26
CA LYS A 716 -6.92 24.27 -8.02
C LYS A 716 -7.75 25.51 -8.38
N PRO A 717 -8.95 25.71 -7.79
CA PRO A 717 -9.72 26.92 -8.01
C PRO A 717 -8.90 28.18 -7.69
N ALA A 718 -8.92 29.15 -8.60
CA ALA A 718 -8.28 30.44 -8.40
C ALA A 718 -9.00 31.22 -7.28
N THR A 719 -8.24 31.96 -6.46
CA THR A 719 -8.83 32.85 -5.45
C THR A 719 -9.14 34.24 -5.99
N HIS A 720 -8.45 34.64 -7.06
CA HIS A 720 -8.72 35.84 -7.84
C HIS A 720 -8.21 35.67 -9.27
N GLN A 721 -8.38 36.69 -10.11
CA GLN A 721 -7.79 36.74 -11.44
C GLN A 721 -7.48 38.20 -11.79
N GLU A 722 -6.26 38.64 -11.49
CA GLU A 722 -5.87 40.05 -11.57
C GLU A 722 -4.55 40.24 -12.33
N GLY A 723 -4.57 41.10 -13.36
CA GLY A 723 -3.36 41.49 -14.07
C GLY A 723 -2.47 42.38 -13.21
N SER A 724 -1.16 42.38 -13.45
CA SER A 724 -0.28 43.32 -12.74
C SER A 724 -0.55 44.76 -13.17
N PRO A 725 -0.76 45.71 -12.23
CA PRO A 725 -0.93 47.12 -12.58
C PRO A 725 0.39 47.77 -13.04
N ARG A 726 1.52 47.09 -12.83
CA ARG A 726 2.87 47.61 -13.10
C ARG A 726 3.51 46.99 -14.33
N PHE A 727 3.18 45.75 -14.65
CA PHE A 727 3.89 44.97 -15.66
C PHE A 727 2.89 44.28 -16.60
N GLU A 728 3.00 44.58 -17.89
CA GLU A 728 2.18 43.94 -18.91
C GLU A 728 2.53 42.45 -19.03
N GLY A 729 1.52 41.61 -19.28
CA GLY A 729 1.70 40.18 -19.50
C GLY A 729 1.85 39.33 -18.24
N LEU A 730 1.64 39.90 -17.04
CA LEU A 730 1.56 39.14 -15.79
C LEU A 730 0.12 39.00 -15.29
N LEU A 731 -0.21 37.83 -14.75
CA LEU A 731 -1.51 37.51 -14.17
C LEU A 731 -1.31 36.84 -12.81
N SER A 732 -2.12 37.24 -11.84
CA SER A 732 -2.20 36.58 -10.54
C SER A 732 -3.53 35.86 -10.41
N SER A 733 -3.45 34.59 -9.99
CA SER A 733 -4.62 33.73 -9.76
C SER A 733 -4.75 33.26 -8.30
N CYS A 734 -3.75 33.55 -7.47
CA CYS A 734 -3.70 33.14 -6.08
C CYS A 734 -2.79 34.02 -5.21
N THR A 735 -2.91 33.88 -3.90
CA THR A 735 -1.97 34.47 -2.94
C THR A 735 -0.73 33.58 -2.77
N ALA A 736 0.38 34.13 -2.22
CA ALA A 736 1.59 33.33 -1.94
C ALA A 736 1.35 32.15 -0.99
N ARG A 737 0.37 32.26 -0.08
CA ARG A 737 -0.03 31.16 0.83
C ARG A 737 -0.71 30.00 0.10
N GLU A 738 -1.23 30.26 -1.09
CA GLU A 738 -2.03 29.34 -1.87
C GLU A 738 -1.27 28.80 -3.09
N ALA A 739 0.02 29.13 -3.20
CA ALA A 739 0.91 28.67 -4.25
C ALA A 739 0.88 27.13 -4.39
N MET A 740 0.83 26.66 -5.64
CA MET A 740 0.81 25.23 -5.95
C MET A 740 2.19 24.59 -5.80
N GLY A 741 3.27 25.34 -6.03
CA GLY A 741 4.64 24.87 -5.86
C GLY A 741 5.09 23.81 -6.86
N CYS A 742 4.41 23.66 -7.99
CA CYS A 742 4.74 22.67 -9.02
C CYS A 742 5.67 23.20 -10.12
N PHE A 743 5.65 24.52 -10.38
CA PHE A 743 6.60 25.19 -11.26
C PHE A 743 6.81 26.64 -10.78
N TYR A 744 8.07 27.07 -10.69
CA TYR A 744 8.42 28.45 -10.33
C TYR A 744 9.84 28.80 -10.77
N THR A 745 10.13 30.09 -10.87
CA THR A 745 11.46 30.60 -11.24
C THR A 745 12.29 30.96 -10.02
N ILE A 746 13.60 30.80 -10.13
CA ILE A 746 14.60 31.30 -9.17
C ILE A 746 15.77 31.89 -9.96
N THR A 747 16.29 33.03 -9.53
CA THR A 747 17.55 33.60 -10.05
C THR A 747 18.68 33.43 -9.02
N PRO A 748 19.95 33.44 -9.44
CA PRO A 748 21.08 33.45 -8.50
C PRO A 748 21.02 34.62 -7.50
N ASP A 749 20.51 35.78 -7.93
CA ASP A 749 20.33 36.94 -7.07
C ASP A 749 19.28 36.69 -5.98
N LEU A 750 18.18 35.99 -6.30
CA LEU A 750 17.20 35.58 -5.30
C LEU A 750 17.81 34.62 -4.28
N ILE A 751 18.56 33.60 -4.73
CA ILE A 751 19.25 32.66 -3.84
C ILE A 751 20.17 33.41 -2.89
N LYS A 752 20.93 34.40 -3.38
CA LYS A 752 21.79 35.23 -2.54
C LYS A 752 21.02 36.05 -1.50
N LYS A 753 19.80 36.50 -1.83
CA LYS A 753 18.95 37.30 -0.92
C LYS A 753 18.28 36.46 0.18
N ILE A 754 17.74 35.29 -0.16
CA ILE A 754 16.88 34.52 0.77
C ILE A 754 17.43 33.16 1.16
N GLY A 755 18.50 32.69 0.52
CA GLY A 755 19.15 31.43 0.81
C GLY A 755 18.35 30.20 0.38
N PHE A 756 18.47 29.15 1.18
CA PHE A 756 17.94 27.81 0.94
C PHE A 756 16.48 27.65 1.44
N PHE A 757 15.88 26.51 1.14
CA PHE A 757 14.65 26.02 1.79
C PHE A 757 14.93 25.61 3.24
N ASP A 758 13.95 25.80 4.12
CA ASP A 758 14.03 25.36 5.51
C ASP A 758 13.80 23.84 5.61
N GLU A 759 14.88 23.09 5.76
CA GLU A 759 14.84 21.62 5.89
C GLU A 759 14.38 21.18 7.29
N GLU A 760 14.59 22.01 8.31
CA GLU A 760 14.29 21.66 9.70
C GLU A 760 12.79 21.71 9.95
N SER A 761 12.14 22.77 9.48
CA SER A 761 10.68 22.91 9.59
C SER A 761 9.90 22.06 8.58
N PHE A 762 10.53 21.65 7.46
CA PHE A 762 9.87 20.91 6.37
C PHE A 762 10.68 19.67 5.91
N PRO A 763 10.85 18.65 6.77
CA PRO A 763 11.82 17.57 6.55
C PRO A 763 11.46 16.55 5.47
N VAL A 764 10.19 16.41 5.07
CA VAL A 764 9.75 15.39 4.10
C VAL A 764 8.92 15.98 2.96
N ARG A 765 7.72 16.50 3.25
CA ARG A 765 6.82 17.07 2.23
C ARG A 765 5.87 18.11 2.83
N GLY A 766 5.54 19.13 2.03
CA GLY A 766 4.45 20.08 2.29
C GLY A 766 4.95 21.45 2.75
N HIS A 767 4.32 22.50 2.24
CA HIS A 767 4.50 23.92 2.58
C HIS A 767 5.90 24.54 2.50
N SER A 768 6.98 23.78 2.27
CA SER A 768 8.32 24.35 2.06
C SER A 768 8.36 25.32 0.88
N HIS A 769 7.61 25.03 -0.19
CA HIS A 769 7.43 25.94 -1.33
C HIS A 769 6.66 27.20 -0.95
N VAL A 770 5.66 27.10 -0.06
CA VAL A 770 4.92 28.26 0.45
C VAL A 770 5.81 29.15 1.30
N ASP A 771 6.61 28.58 2.20
CA ASP A 771 7.61 29.34 2.97
C ASP A 771 8.58 30.08 2.04
N TYR A 772 9.16 29.38 1.08
CA TYR A 772 10.11 29.95 0.13
C TYR A 772 9.48 31.09 -0.68
N SER A 773 8.27 30.88 -1.21
CA SER A 773 7.53 31.92 -1.94
C SER A 773 7.21 33.13 -1.07
N LEU A 774 6.81 32.93 0.19
CA LEU A 774 6.59 34.05 1.12
C LEU A 774 7.86 34.83 1.41
N ARG A 775 9.01 34.16 1.59
CA ARG A 775 10.31 34.82 1.75
C ARG A 775 10.72 35.57 0.48
N ALA A 776 10.50 35.00 -0.69
CA ALA A 776 10.72 35.68 -1.97
C ALA A 776 9.87 36.95 -2.10
N CYS A 777 8.59 36.90 -1.71
CA CYS A 777 7.72 38.07 -1.73
C CYS A 777 8.19 39.17 -0.77
N ARG A 778 8.73 38.81 0.41
CA ARG A 778 9.28 39.79 1.38
C ARG A 778 10.48 40.57 0.85
N VAL A 779 11.20 40.02 -0.13
CA VAL A 779 12.31 40.70 -0.81
C VAL A 779 11.91 41.25 -2.19
N GLU A 780 10.61 41.44 -2.40
CA GLU A 780 10.01 42.03 -3.62
C GLU A 780 10.31 41.24 -4.90
N ALA A 781 10.62 39.94 -4.78
CA ALA A 781 10.82 39.05 -5.93
C ALA A 781 9.50 38.54 -6.54
N ASN A 782 8.38 38.77 -5.86
CA ASN A 782 6.99 38.69 -6.32
C ASN A 782 6.10 39.40 -5.27
N ASP A 783 4.78 39.39 -5.44
CA ASP A 783 3.81 39.95 -4.49
C ASP A 783 3.10 38.86 -3.67
N SER A 784 2.96 39.10 -2.36
CA SER A 784 2.37 38.11 -1.45
C SER A 784 0.84 37.97 -1.55
N GLN A 785 0.15 39.04 -1.95
CA GLN A 785 -1.30 39.07 -2.14
C GLN A 785 -1.64 38.72 -3.59
N PHE A 786 -0.84 39.19 -4.54
CA PHE A 786 -1.02 38.95 -5.96
C PHE A 786 0.16 38.15 -6.51
N LEU A 787 0.25 36.86 -6.17
CA LEU A 787 1.35 36.03 -6.65
C LEU A 787 1.27 35.92 -8.18
N TYR A 788 2.25 36.49 -8.88
CA TYR A 788 2.22 36.62 -10.34
C TYR A 788 2.88 35.45 -11.06
N ASP A 789 2.28 35.12 -12.20
CA ASP A 789 2.74 34.26 -13.28
C ASP A 789 2.67 35.03 -14.61
N ILE A 790 3.21 34.47 -15.71
CA ILE A 790 2.92 34.98 -17.05
C ILE A 790 1.46 34.70 -17.43
N ALA A 791 0.82 35.65 -18.13
CA ALA A 791 -0.63 35.62 -18.34
C ALA A 791 -1.14 34.43 -19.18
N ASP A 792 -0.32 33.93 -20.10
CA ASP A 792 -0.59 32.81 -20.99
C ASP A 792 0.14 31.52 -20.56
N SER A 793 0.51 31.41 -19.28
CA SER A 793 1.31 30.28 -18.76
C SER A 793 0.67 28.91 -19.03
N ASN A 794 -0.66 28.82 -18.97
CA ASN A 794 -1.41 27.58 -19.23
C ASN A 794 -1.42 27.17 -20.72
N GLU A 795 -0.99 28.03 -21.66
CA GLU A 795 -0.69 27.63 -23.03
C GLU A 795 0.69 26.98 -23.17
N TYR A 796 1.61 27.34 -22.28
CA TYR A 796 3.00 26.89 -22.29
C TYR A 796 3.24 25.66 -21.42
N ILE A 797 2.58 25.61 -20.26
CA ILE A 797 2.78 24.64 -19.21
C ILE A 797 1.42 24.06 -18.83
N GLY A 798 1.37 22.75 -18.68
CA GLY A 798 0.29 22.01 -18.07
C GLY A 798 0.82 21.10 -16.97
N MET A 799 -0.08 20.33 -16.35
CA MET A 799 0.29 19.33 -15.36
C MET A 799 -0.59 18.10 -15.45
N VAL A 800 -0.14 17.00 -14.84
CA VAL A 800 -0.97 15.79 -14.71
C VAL A 800 -2.21 16.13 -13.88
N MET A 801 -3.38 15.91 -14.47
CA MET A 801 -4.66 16.19 -13.84
C MET A 801 -4.93 15.24 -12.66
N ARG A 802 -5.86 15.63 -11.78
CA ARG A 802 -6.17 14.86 -10.55
C ARG A 802 -6.63 13.42 -10.83
N GLU A 803 -7.28 13.21 -11.96
CA GLU A 803 -7.67 11.88 -12.45
C GLU A 803 -6.43 11.14 -12.97
N GLY A 804 -6.12 9.98 -12.38
CA GLY A 804 -4.89 9.24 -12.67
C GLY A 804 -3.62 9.77 -11.98
N TYR A 805 -3.75 10.73 -11.05
CA TYR A 805 -2.60 11.25 -10.29
C TYR A 805 -2.02 10.20 -9.33
N ARG A 806 -0.77 9.78 -9.56
CA ARG A 806 0.00 8.86 -8.71
C ARG A 806 0.61 9.64 -7.56
N ARG A 807 0.10 9.40 -6.36
CA ARG A 807 0.71 9.91 -5.12
C ARG A 807 1.87 9.01 -4.74
N THR A 808 3.01 9.62 -4.44
CA THR A 808 4.11 8.94 -3.76
C THR A 808 3.81 8.99 -2.27
N HIS A 809 3.48 7.84 -1.69
CA HIS A 809 3.22 7.70 -0.25
C HIS A 809 4.54 7.58 0.49
N ARG A 810 5.25 8.70 0.61
CA ARG A 810 6.01 8.96 1.84
C ARG A 810 5.18 9.90 2.69
N THR A 811 4.10 9.37 3.22
CA THR A 811 3.27 10.12 4.18
C THR A 811 3.91 9.92 5.54
N LEU A 812 4.75 10.85 5.99
CA LEU A 812 4.84 11.05 7.42
C LEU A 812 3.45 11.49 7.87
N TRP A 813 2.92 10.79 8.86
CA TRP A 813 1.73 11.15 9.59
C TRP A 813 1.91 12.57 10.16
N ILE A 814 1.41 13.59 9.46
CA ILE A 814 1.18 14.89 10.08
C ILE A 814 -0.16 14.74 10.80
N TYR A 815 -0.11 14.57 12.12
CA TYR A 815 -1.29 14.73 12.96
C TYR A 815 -1.99 16.02 12.53
N PRO A 816 -3.31 16.04 12.27
CA PRO A 816 -4.03 17.29 12.32
C PRO A 816 -3.86 17.81 13.74
N SER A 817 -3.05 18.85 13.92
CA SER A 817 -3.06 19.64 15.14
C SER A 817 -4.50 20.11 15.32
N GLU A 818 -5.12 19.72 16.42
CA GLU A 818 -6.40 20.29 16.86
C GLU A 818 -6.25 21.83 16.85
N CYS A 819 -7.05 22.47 16.00
CA CYS A 819 -7.37 23.89 16.07
C CYS A 819 -8.84 24.01 16.43
#